data_AF-A0A8S3UH57-F1
#
_entry.id   AF-A0A8S3UH57-F1
#
_cell.length_a   1.000
_cell.length_b   1.000
_cell.length_c   1.000
_cell.angle_alpha   90.00
_cell.angle_beta   90.00
_cell.angle_gamma   90.00
#
_symmetry.space_group_name_H-M   'P 1'
#
loop_
_entity.id
_entity.type
_entity.pdbx_description
1 polymer ?
#
loop_
_entity_poly.entity_id
_entity_poly.type
_entity_poly.pdbx_seq_one_letter_code
_entity_poly.pdbx_strand_id
1 'polypeptide(L)'
;MKPMENHVLRVENGLRLKLNVEQNEYMPGPHNSAGLKFLLHDGADIPMVHDLGQAVSIGSHVFIGVKLQEVNNLPEPHGKCSERDLKYLERYSKIGCKMDCLSTLAEETCGCRHIYMPHKHGQPEICDIYEYYTCLEQLISSFMSLAEQSCNCPIPCSMHDFETDLSYATISEYAIDKFLNKNNSVSLAKKLIQAKEVTSRMDHVKFEKLHEVAEDFEQKFEEIEFLFENELHDAIHTVEHSLEEESDHLTSVCAWKLFVFEYQEYVVLKSFVRYRDAFEERHAHIVALGYKEYILSIEHKIKYLQNLDMSKTSLRESMYLDTQNVLDNRIEIIQRTISNYTRLIKGYDTGKKIFNYKYKNLPKPDNAYVIPKHLLKESLILNNDTVEMYKMHLHETIDVLNSLKRLNNESYLFRNVNASDLETSVQTFQTAIENWLNARQFVYNEVIENPLNVLKIRKDEFERTCYRLKDVIVSATTNIESIDTKIETVEETLFEPIHVGHHLVHEYLHDGDGLKYKIAENFTSGEILQGTSNLKTLLLELLTEESALRNILVEMKSLAIQIHKTVTEDEDSFTYYNYTGNVQFLQNFTDVLIEIENNYTEYIESVKFYDIVGEKGLEFVKSTDDVIAYFQEYLSTLNLDAQYIRENFAQIDVFYRQMNYEEITQQVAFDTFSLFCDIGGSMGLFLGASLLSLCELLDLIWINVIKTRKVNSKEILVAECDKLHQTDSTTS
;
A
#
# COMPACT_ATOMS: atom_id res chain seq x y z
N MET A 1 22.95 32.19 -46.50
CA MET A 1 22.32 31.02 -47.16
C MET A 1 22.30 31.29 -48.67
N LYS A 2 22.51 30.28 -49.52
CA LYS A 2 22.22 30.43 -50.95
C LYS A 2 20.69 30.49 -51.14
N PRO A 3 20.16 31.33 -52.05
CA PRO A 3 18.74 31.32 -52.37
C PRO A 3 18.33 29.91 -52.83
N MET A 4 17.20 29.41 -52.34
CA MET A 4 16.61 28.16 -52.80
C MET A 4 15.67 28.47 -53.96
N GLU A 5 15.93 27.86 -55.12
CA GLU A 5 15.13 28.04 -56.33
C GLU A 5 14.23 26.83 -56.55
N ASN A 6 12.97 27.07 -56.88
CA ASN A 6 12.01 26.01 -57.21
C ASN A 6 11.80 25.95 -58.72
N HIS A 7 12.07 24.80 -59.33
CA HIS A 7 11.99 24.61 -60.78
C HIS A 7 10.76 23.79 -61.25
N VAL A 8 9.98 23.20 -60.32
CA VAL A 8 8.86 22.30 -60.68
C VAL A 8 7.66 22.51 -59.76
N LEU A 9 6.48 22.77 -60.35
CA LEU A 9 5.20 22.87 -59.63
C LEU A 9 4.73 21.52 -59.08
N ARG A 10 5.20 21.16 -57.89
CA ARG A 10 4.64 20.09 -57.08
C ARG A 10 4.69 20.47 -55.62
N VAL A 11 3.67 20.06 -54.87
CA VAL A 11 3.67 20.15 -53.40
C VAL A 11 4.93 19.49 -52.81
N GLU A 12 5.36 18.38 -53.41
CA GLU A 12 6.56 17.63 -52.98
C GLU A 12 7.89 18.37 -53.19
N ASN A 13 7.93 19.33 -54.12
CA ASN A 13 9.12 20.12 -54.44
C ASN A 13 9.08 21.52 -53.81
N GLY A 14 8.04 21.80 -53.02
CA GLY A 14 7.93 23.01 -52.20
C GLY A 14 8.68 22.90 -50.88
N LEU A 15 8.51 23.90 -50.03
CA LEU A 15 9.02 23.91 -48.67
C LEU A 15 8.10 23.09 -47.77
N ARG A 16 8.59 21.95 -47.26
CA ARG A 16 7.88 21.10 -46.31
C ARG A 16 8.49 21.24 -44.92
N LEU A 17 7.67 21.72 -43.99
CA LEU A 17 8.03 21.93 -42.59
C LEU A 17 7.18 21.03 -41.69
N LYS A 18 7.81 20.54 -40.64
CA LYS A 18 7.16 19.83 -39.54
C LYS A 18 7.62 20.51 -38.28
N LEU A 19 6.71 21.20 -37.63
CA LEU A 19 7.03 22.13 -36.54
C LEU A 19 6.35 21.64 -35.27
N ASN A 20 7.13 21.57 -34.20
CA ASN A 20 6.64 21.38 -32.85
C ASN A 20 6.47 22.77 -32.24
N VAL A 21 5.26 23.13 -31.83
CA VAL A 21 5.01 24.42 -31.14
C VAL A 21 5.42 24.39 -29.68
N GLU A 22 5.69 23.22 -29.10
CA GLU A 22 6.10 23.07 -27.69
C GLU A 22 5.13 23.79 -26.75
N GLN A 23 3.82 23.48 -26.83
CA GLN A 23 2.79 24.15 -26.02
C GLN A 23 3.07 24.10 -24.52
N ASN A 24 3.80 23.08 -24.06
CA ASN A 24 4.20 22.94 -22.67
C ASN A 24 5.18 24.02 -22.19
N GLU A 25 5.76 24.83 -23.08
CA GLU A 25 6.60 25.98 -22.72
C GLU A 25 5.83 27.32 -22.81
N TYR A 26 4.54 27.28 -23.15
CA TYR A 26 3.75 28.50 -23.24
C TYR A 26 3.63 29.14 -21.86
N MET A 27 4.11 30.37 -21.76
CA MET A 27 3.92 31.20 -20.58
C MET A 27 2.60 31.98 -20.70
N PRO A 28 1.92 32.25 -19.57
CA PRO A 28 0.76 33.13 -19.57
C PRO A 28 1.19 34.52 -20.07
N GLY A 29 0.64 34.93 -21.20
CA GLY A 29 0.97 36.18 -21.88
C GLY A 29 -0.26 36.84 -22.52
N PRO A 30 -0.08 37.94 -23.28
CA PRO A 30 -1.20 38.65 -23.91
C PRO A 30 -1.89 37.86 -25.03
N HIS A 31 -1.33 36.73 -25.46
CA HIS A 31 -1.87 35.87 -26.50
C HIS A 31 -2.17 34.47 -25.94
N ASN A 32 -3.42 34.01 -26.09
CA ASN A 32 -3.89 32.72 -25.58
C ASN A 32 -4.06 31.66 -26.67
N SER A 33 -3.65 31.94 -27.90
CA SER A 33 -3.84 31.04 -29.04
C SER A 33 -2.63 30.16 -29.26
N ALA A 34 -2.83 28.84 -29.24
CA ALA A 34 -1.81 27.86 -29.62
C ALA A 34 -1.80 27.65 -31.15
N GLY A 35 -0.62 27.81 -31.76
CA GLY A 35 -0.48 27.68 -33.20
C GLY A 35 0.78 28.34 -33.73
N LEU A 36 0.86 28.45 -35.05
CA LEU A 36 1.98 29.09 -35.74
C LEU A 36 1.47 30.28 -36.53
N LYS A 37 2.21 31.38 -36.53
CA LYS A 37 1.98 32.48 -37.47
C LYS A 37 3.04 32.45 -38.55
N PHE A 38 2.64 32.57 -39.81
CA PHE A 38 3.57 32.68 -40.93
C PHE A 38 3.26 33.93 -41.75
N LEU A 39 4.29 34.48 -42.40
CA LEU A 39 4.19 35.59 -43.34
C LEU A 39 5.13 35.30 -44.50
N LEU A 40 4.63 35.42 -45.73
CA LEU A 40 5.46 35.40 -46.93
C LEU A 40 5.77 36.85 -47.32
N HIS A 41 7.04 37.14 -47.56
CA HIS A 41 7.52 38.47 -47.94
C HIS A 41 8.78 38.34 -48.81
N ASP A 42 9.17 39.42 -49.50
CA ASP A 42 10.42 39.47 -50.26
C ASP A 42 11.63 39.37 -49.32
N GLY A 43 12.71 38.72 -49.75
CA GLY A 43 13.89 38.48 -48.91
C GLY A 43 14.59 39.75 -48.41
N ALA A 44 14.35 40.90 -49.04
CA ALA A 44 14.90 42.19 -48.62
C ALA A 44 13.95 43.02 -47.74
N ASP A 45 12.72 42.56 -47.50
CA ASP A 45 11.71 43.26 -46.68
C ASP A 45 11.72 42.84 -45.20
N ILE A 46 11.19 43.71 -44.33
CA ILE A 46 11.04 43.42 -42.90
C ILE A 46 9.83 42.48 -42.67
N PRO A 47 9.99 41.38 -41.92
CA PRO A 47 8.89 40.48 -41.58
C PRO A 47 7.96 41.07 -40.50
N MET A 48 6.80 41.60 -40.88
CA MET A 48 5.76 42.08 -39.95
C MET A 48 4.77 40.99 -39.55
N VAL A 49 5.25 39.94 -38.90
CA VAL A 49 4.45 38.73 -38.56
C VAL A 49 3.32 39.06 -37.57
N HIS A 50 3.48 40.07 -36.70
CA HIS A 50 2.44 40.46 -35.75
C HIS A 50 1.18 41.00 -36.46
N ASP A 51 1.38 41.89 -37.44
CA ASP A 51 0.30 42.63 -38.11
C ASP A 51 -0.25 41.93 -39.36
N LEU A 52 0.63 41.32 -40.16
CA LEU A 52 0.28 40.71 -41.46
C LEU A 52 0.32 39.18 -41.45
N GLY A 53 0.76 38.58 -40.34
CA GLY A 53 0.90 37.12 -40.25
C GLY A 53 -0.43 36.39 -40.25
N GLN A 54 -0.47 35.27 -40.97
CA GLN A 54 -1.61 34.35 -40.99
C GLN A 54 -1.38 33.22 -39.99
N ALA A 55 -2.40 32.90 -39.19
CA ALA A 55 -2.33 31.86 -38.17
C ALA A 55 -2.71 30.48 -38.73
N VAL A 56 -1.97 29.45 -38.30
CA VAL A 56 -2.17 28.05 -38.63
C VAL A 56 -2.38 27.25 -37.34
N SER A 57 -3.40 26.40 -37.36
CA SER A 57 -3.70 25.49 -36.26
C SER A 57 -2.76 24.29 -36.23
N ILE A 58 -2.41 23.90 -35.02
CA ILE A 58 -1.81 22.62 -34.64
C ILE A 58 -2.75 21.43 -34.93
N GLY A 59 -2.17 20.23 -35.03
CA GLY A 59 -2.87 18.98 -35.35
C GLY A 59 -3.29 18.83 -36.81
N SER A 60 -2.91 19.80 -37.64
CA SER A 60 -3.29 19.88 -39.05
C SER A 60 -2.09 19.81 -39.99
N HIS A 61 -2.34 19.33 -41.20
CA HIS A 61 -1.46 19.43 -42.35
C HIS A 61 -2.00 20.54 -43.25
N VAL A 62 -1.28 21.66 -43.27
CA VAL A 62 -1.65 22.87 -44.02
C VAL A 62 -0.87 22.92 -45.32
N PHE A 63 -1.61 23.16 -46.40
CA PHE A 63 -1.11 23.38 -47.74
C PHE A 63 -1.26 24.86 -48.05
N ILE A 64 -0.14 25.53 -48.31
CA ILE A 64 -0.08 26.96 -48.62
C ILE A 64 0.28 27.10 -50.09
N GLY A 65 -0.72 27.40 -50.90
CA GLY A 65 -0.54 27.72 -52.32
C GLY A 65 -0.17 29.19 -52.47
N VAL A 66 0.99 29.47 -53.07
CA VAL A 66 1.52 30.82 -53.27
C VAL A 66 1.32 31.24 -54.72
N LYS A 67 0.84 32.46 -54.92
CA LYS A 67 0.75 33.13 -56.21
C LYS A 67 1.52 34.44 -56.16
N LEU A 68 2.49 34.59 -57.05
CA LEU A 68 3.30 35.80 -57.15
C LEU A 68 2.59 36.83 -58.04
N GLN A 69 2.43 38.04 -57.53
CA GLN A 69 2.00 39.21 -58.29
C GLN A 69 3.14 40.23 -58.32
N GLU A 70 3.50 40.70 -59.50
CA GLU A 70 4.50 41.73 -59.68
C GLU A 70 3.80 43.03 -60.08
N VAL A 71 3.97 44.09 -59.29
CA VAL A 71 3.33 45.38 -59.54
C VAL A 71 4.39 46.39 -59.94
N ASN A 72 4.32 46.84 -61.19
CA ASN A 72 5.23 47.82 -61.78
C ASN A 72 4.47 49.15 -61.98
N ASN A 73 4.73 50.12 -61.09
CA ASN A 73 4.14 51.45 -61.10
C ASN A 73 4.98 52.43 -61.94
N LEU A 74 4.33 53.45 -62.51
CA LEU A 74 5.04 54.47 -63.28
C LEU A 74 5.55 55.62 -62.39
N PRO A 75 6.75 56.15 -62.67
CA PRO A 75 7.26 57.34 -61.99
C PRO A 75 6.57 58.61 -62.48
N GLU A 76 6.77 59.72 -61.76
CA GLU A 76 6.33 61.05 -62.21
C GLU A 76 6.94 61.40 -63.58
N PRO A 77 6.18 62.06 -64.49
CA PRO A 77 4.86 62.70 -64.31
C PRO A 77 3.65 61.78 -64.55
N HIS A 78 3.84 60.52 -64.96
CA HIS A 78 2.74 59.65 -65.38
C HIS A 78 2.14 58.82 -64.24
N GLY A 79 2.92 58.54 -63.19
CA GLY A 79 2.43 57.98 -61.94
C GLY A 79 3.05 58.71 -60.74
N LYS A 80 2.89 58.13 -59.54
CA LYS A 80 3.37 58.72 -58.26
C LYS A 80 4.42 57.85 -57.58
N CYS A 81 4.98 56.86 -58.28
CA CYS A 81 5.97 55.98 -57.67
C CYS A 81 7.31 56.70 -57.52
N SER A 82 8.01 56.40 -56.44
CA SER A 82 9.37 56.88 -56.18
C SER A 82 10.04 55.93 -55.21
N GLU A 83 11.31 55.64 -55.45
CA GLU A 83 12.16 54.87 -54.56
C GLU A 83 13.16 55.82 -53.90
N ARG A 84 13.44 55.60 -52.62
CA ARG A 84 14.38 56.39 -51.83
C ARG A 84 15.39 55.49 -51.15
N ASP A 85 16.59 56.02 -50.96
CA ASP A 85 17.59 55.38 -50.11
C ASP A 85 17.14 55.48 -48.65
N LEU A 86 17.09 54.34 -47.96
CA LEU A 86 16.73 54.23 -46.55
C LEU A 86 18.01 54.25 -45.68
N LYS A 87 17.92 54.76 -44.45
CA LYS A 87 19.09 54.90 -43.56
C LYS A 87 19.55 53.55 -43.01
N TYR A 88 18.59 52.71 -42.61
CA TYR A 88 18.82 51.44 -41.92
C TYR A 88 18.57 50.20 -42.78
N LEU A 89 17.78 50.32 -43.84
CA LEU A 89 17.41 49.21 -44.73
C LEU A 89 18.09 49.34 -46.10
N GLU A 90 18.39 48.20 -46.73
CA GLU A 90 19.08 48.17 -48.03
C GLU A 90 18.14 48.36 -49.22
N ARG A 91 16.88 47.91 -49.12
CA ARG A 91 15.88 48.01 -50.20
C ARG A 91 14.69 48.84 -49.76
N TYR A 92 14.20 49.68 -50.67
CA TYR A 92 13.01 50.48 -50.44
C TYR A 92 11.73 49.64 -50.51
N SER A 93 10.92 49.71 -49.46
CA SER A 93 9.51 49.33 -49.51
C SER A 93 8.68 50.33 -48.74
N LYS A 94 7.38 50.40 -49.03
CA LYS A 94 6.50 51.37 -48.36
C LYS A 94 6.47 51.17 -46.85
N ILE A 95 6.49 49.91 -46.40
CA ILE A 95 6.53 49.53 -44.99
C ILE A 95 7.93 49.80 -44.42
N GLY A 96 8.98 49.40 -45.12
CA GLY A 96 10.36 49.65 -44.73
C GLY A 96 10.63 51.14 -44.51
N CYS A 97 10.16 52.01 -45.40
CA CYS A 97 10.27 53.46 -45.28
C CYS A 97 9.61 54.01 -44.00
N LYS A 98 8.42 53.50 -43.64
CA LYS A 98 7.73 53.90 -42.41
C LYS A 98 8.52 53.48 -41.17
N MET A 99 9.06 52.25 -41.16
CA MET A 99 9.86 51.73 -40.04
C MET A 99 11.22 52.43 -39.92
N ASP A 100 11.85 52.76 -41.05
CA ASP A 100 13.09 53.54 -41.13
C ASP A 100 12.87 54.96 -40.61
N CYS A 101 11.75 55.60 -41.00
CA CYS A 101 11.34 56.92 -40.49
C CYS A 101 11.09 56.88 -38.98
N LEU A 102 10.37 55.88 -38.48
CA LEU A 102 10.13 55.69 -37.05
C LEU A 102 11.44 55.52 -36.28
N SER A 103 12.37 54.73 -36.80
CA SER A 103 13.66 54.46 -36.15
C SER A 103 14.56 55.70 -36.15
N THR A 104 14.52 56.48 -37.23
CA THR A 104 15.22 57.78 -37.33
C THR A 104 14.62 58.78 -36.34
N LEU A 105 13.31 58.84 -36.22
CA LEU A 105 12.63 59.71 -35.25
C LEU A 105 12.92 59.29 -33.80
N ALA A 106 12.99 57.98 -33.54
CA ALA A 106 13.34 57.42 -32.24
C ALA A 106 14.78 57.77 -31.84
N GLU A 107 15.72 57.67 -32.78
CA GLU A 107 17.10 58.14 -32.59
C GLU A 107 17.18 59.64 -32.30
N GLU A 108 16.45 60.46 -33.05
CA GLU A 108 16.47 61.92 -32.89
C GLU A 108 15.80 62.40 -31.60
N THR A 109 14.73 61.71 -31.16
CA THR A 109 13.91 62.13 -30.01
C THR A 109 14.37 61.49 -28.70
N CYS A 110 14.60 60.17 -28.72
CA CYS A 110 14.92 59.38 -27.53
C CYS A 110 16.38 58.87 -27.51
N GLY A 111 17.13 58.97 -28.62
CA GLY A 111 18.52 58.49 -28.70
C GLY A 111 18.67 56.97 -28.82
N CYS A 112 17.56 56.23 -28.72
CA CYS A 112 17.53 54.77 -28.67
C CYS A 112 16.35 54.24 -29.50
N ARG A 113 16.36 52.94 -29.82
CA ARG A 113 15.31 52.28 -30.59
C ARG A 113 14.70 51.10 -29.84
N HIS A 114 13.56 50.63 -30.33
CA HIS A 114 12.99 49.36 -29.89
C HIS A 114 13.81 48.17 -30.40
N ILE A 115 13.74 47.04 -29.71
CA ILE A 115 14.43 45.79 -30.08
C ILE A 115 14.10 45.38 -31.53
N TYR A 116 12.83 45.48 -31.93
CA TYR A 116 12.34 45.10 -33.26
C TYR A 116 12.47 46.18 -34.35
N MET A 117 12.99 47.36 -34.03
CA MET A 117 13.18 48.43 -35.01
C MET A 117 14.44 48.21 -35.86
N PRO A 118 14.43 48.56 -37.16
CA PRO A 118 15.59 48.40 -38.04
C PRO A 118 16.80 49.19 -37.56
N HIS A 119 17.99 48.67 -37.84
CA HIS A 119 19.25 49.26 -37.42
C HIS A 119 20.37 48.93 -38.41
N LYS A 120 21.44 49.72 -38.41
CA LYS A 120 22.65 49.47 -39.21
C LYS A 120 23.84 49.39 -38.27
N HIS A 121 24.53 48.25 -38.25
CA HIS A 121 25.65 47.99 -37.33
C HIS A 121 25.32 48.20 -35.83
N GLY A 122 24.07 47.96 -35.43
CA GLY A 122 23.62 48.10 -34.03
C GLY A 122 23.26 49.53 -33.61
N GLN A 123 23.30 50.51 -34.52
CA GLN A 123 22.87 51.88 -34.26
C GLN A 123 21.47 52.14 -34.86
N PRO A 124 20.57 52.82 -34.13
CA PRO A 124 20.69 53.29 -32.73
C PRO A 124 20.73 52.12 -31.74
N GLU A 125 21.24 52.37 -30.53
CA GLU A 125 21.27 51.36 -29.45
C GLU A 125 19.84 51.04 -28.97
N ILE A 126 19.67 49.87 -28.36
CA ILE A 126 18.37 49.43 -27.83
C ILE A 126 18.09 50.22 -26.55
N CYS A 127 16.87 50.76 -26.41
CA CYS A 127 16.47 51.48 -25.20
C CYS A 127 16.47 50.56 -23.98
N ASP A 128 16.91 51.09 -22.84
CA ASP A 128 16.69 50.45 -21.54
C ASP A 128 15.21 50.50 -21.13
N ILE A 129 14.80 49.67 -20.17
CA ILE A 129 13.40 49.60 -19.67
C ILE A 129 12.89 51.00 -19.27
N TYR A 130 13.73 51.80 -18.62
CA TYR A 130 13.36 53.15 -18.19
C TYR A 130 13.14 54.10 -19.39
N GLU A 131 14.02 54.08 -20.38
CA GLU A 131 13.93 54.92 -21.59
C GLU A 131 12.74 54.52 -22.47
N TYR A 132 12.43 53.22 -22.51
CA TYR A 132 11.25 52.69 -23.20
C TYR A 132 9.96 53.32 -22.66
N TYR A 133 9.70 53.20 -21.35
CA TYR A 133 8.46 53.68 -20.74
C TYR A 133 8.37 55.22 -20.66
N THR A 134 9.51 55.91 -20.51
CA THR A 134 9.51 57.37 -20.35
C THR A 134 9.47 58.13 -21.67
N CYS A 135 10.03 57.59 -22.76
CA CYS A 135 10.11 58.27 -24.06
C CYS A 135 9.53 57.43 -25.21
N LEU A 136 10.09 56.25 -25.45
CA LEU A 136 9.83 55.51 -26.69
C LEU A 136 8.38 55.04 -26.84
N GLU A 137 7.75 54.59 -25.76
CA GLU A 137 6.36 54.12 -25.77
C GLU A 137 5.40 55.24 -26.22
N GLN A 138 5.56 56.45 -25.70
CA GLN A 138 4.77 57.62 -26.08
C GLN A 138 5.01 58.02 -27.54
N LEU A 139 6.26 57.91 -28.00
CA LEU A 139 6.61 58.16 -29.39
C LEU A 139 5.93 57.15 -30.33
N ILE A 140 6.00 55.85 -30.02
CA ILE A 140 5.36 54.80 -30.82
C ILE A 140 3.84 54.97 -30.82
N SER A 141 3.23 55.27 -29.66
CA SER A 141 1.77 55.45 -29.58
C SER A 141 1.28 56.67 -30.37
N SER A 142 2.08 57.73 -30.44
CA SER A 142 1.77 58.93 -31.22
C SER A 142 2.20 58.84 -32.70
N PHE A 143 2.99 57.83 -33.07
CA PHE A 143 3.55 57.70 -34.41
C PHE A 143 2.48 57.62 -35.50
N MET A 144 1.32 57.00 -35.26
CA MET A 144 0.24 56.92 -36.26
C MET A 144 -0.22 58.31 -36.75
N SER A 145 -0.28 59.32 -35.86
CA SER A 145 -0.66 60.69 -36.24
C SER A 145 0.51 61.51 -36.79
N LEU A 146 1.73 61.27 -36.29
CA LEU A 146 2.95 61.91 -36.77
C LEU A 146 3.39 61.40 -38.15
N ALA A 147 3.19 60.12 -38.45
CA ALA A 147 3.68 59.48 -39.67
C ALA A 147 3.02 60.04 -40.94
N GLU A 148 1.74 60.42 -40.88
CA GLU A 148 1.05 61.03 -42.03
C GLU A 148 1.57 62.43 -42.36
N GLN A 149 2.12 63.14 -41.36
CA GLN A 149 2.56 64.52 -41.49
C GLN A 149 4.08 64.64 -41.72
N SER A 150 4.86 63.72 -41.14
CA SER A 150 6.32 63.78 -41.09
C SER A 150 7.03 62.76 -41.99
N CYS A 151 6.41 61.61 -42.30
CA CYS A 151 7.03 60.55 -43.10
C CYS A 151 6.45 60.51 -44.52
N ASN A 152 7.14 61.10 -45.50
CA ASN A 152 6.74 61.01 -46.91
C ASN A 152 7.26 59.71 -47.55
N CYS A 153 6.46 58.64 -47.49
CA CYS A 153 6.77 57.33 -48.07
C CYS A 153 5.92 57.05 -49.33
N PRO A 154 6.41 57.37 -50.54
CA PRO A 154 5.72 57.05 -51.80
C PRO A 154 5.57 55.54 -52.03
N ILE A 155 4.68 55.15 -52.94
CA ILE A 155 4.58 53.76 -53.39
C ILE A 155 5.84 53.36 -54.19
N PRO A 156 6.38 52.14 -54.01
CA PRO A 156 7.54 51.68 -54.76
C PRO A 156 7.22 51.53 -56.25
N CYS A 157 8.24 51.65 -57.10
CA CYS A 157 8.06 51.52 -58.54
C CYS A 157 7.99 50.06 -58.97
N SER A 158 8.70 49.16 -58.30
CA SER A 158 8.52 47.71 -58.45
C SER A 158 8.32 47.06 -57.09
N MET A 159 7.28 46.25 -56.97
CA MET A 159 7.03 45.44 -55.76
C MET A 159 6.48 44.06 -56.10
N HIS A 160 6.84 43.09 -55.26
CA HIS A 160 6.30 41.74 -55.29
C HIS A 160 5.25 41.59 -54.19
N ASP A 161 4.08 41.08 -54.55
CA ASP A 161 3.04 40.69 -53.62
C ASP A 161 2.80 39.18 -53.69
N PHE A 162 2.62 38.56 -52.53
CA PHE A 162 2.47 37.11 -52.39
C PHE A 162 1.06 36.79 -51.91
N GLU A 163 0.17 36.47 -52.85
CA GLU A 163 -1.18 36.02 -52.53
C GLU A 163 -1.14 34.55 -52.09
N THR A 164 -1.76 34.23 -50.95
CA THR A 164 -1.72 32.90 -50.34
C THR A 164 -3.11 32.29 -50.23
N ASP A 165 -3.26 31.05 -50.70
CA ASP A 165 -4.42 30.22 -50.47
C ASP A 165 -4.10 29.10 -49.46
N LEU A 166 -4.90 29.02 -48.40
CA LEU A 166 -4.76 28.02 -47.33
C LEU A 166 -5.72 26.85 -47.53
N SER A 167 -5.22 25.63 -47.45
CA SER A 167 -6.02 24.41 -47.41
C SER A 167 -5.59 23.52 -46.25
N TYR A 168 -6.56 22.93 -45.53
CA TYR A 168 -6.31 22.15 -44.32
C TYR A 168 -6.69 20.69 -44.52
N ALA A 169 -5.84 19.79 -44.04
CA ALA A 169 -6.13 18.37 -43.87
C ALA A 169 -5.77 17.95 -42.43
N THR A 170 -6.37 16.89 -41.93
CA THR A 170 -5.98 16.29 -40.66
C THR A 170 -4.75 15.39 -40.84
N ILE A 171 -3.89 15.36 -39.83
CA ILE A 171 -2.75 14.42 -39.84
C ILE A 171 -3.30 13.00 -39.66
N SER A 172 -2.90 12.06 -40.52
CA SER A 172 -3.36 10.67 -40.45
C SER A 172 -2.72 9.90 -39.29
N GLU A 173 -3.42 8.88 -38.78
CA GLU A 173 -2.90 8.00 -37.71
C GLU A 173 -1.59 7.33 -38.12
N TYR A 174 -1.50 6.84 -39.36
CA TYR A 174 -0.25 6.28 -39.90
C TYR A 174 0.92 7.28 -39.84
N ALA A 175 0.67 8.57 -40.09
CA ALA A 175 1.70 9.59 -39.99
C ALA A 175 2.14 9.78 -38.54
N ILE A 176 1.19 9.80 -37.59
CA ILE A 176 1.45 9.90 -36.14
C ILE A 176 2.29 8.71 -35.65
N ASP A 177 1.92 7.49 -36.00
CA ASP A 177 2.67 6.28 -35.60
C ASP A 177 4.10 6.30 -36.15
N LYS A 178 4.26 6.78 -37.38
CA LYS A 178 5.58 6.97 -38.00
C LYS A 178 6.41 8.06 -37.30
N PHE A 179 5.79 9.02 -36.63
CA PHE A 179 6.51 10.00 -35.80
C PHE A 179 6.98 9.37 -34.50
N LEU A 180 6.12 8.62 -33.82
CA LEU A 180 6.42 7.98 -32.53
C LEU A 180 7.52 6.91 -32.65
N ASN A 181 7.54 6.16 -33.76
CA ASN A 181 8.50 5.07 -33.99
C ASN A 181 9.93 5.52 -34.38
N LYS A 182 10.19 6.82 -34.58
CA LYS A 182 11.54 7.30 -34.91
C LYS A 182 12.38 7.50 -33.64
N ASN A 183 13.69 7.27 -33.74
CA ASN A 183 14.70 7.54 -32.69
C ASN A 183 14.65 8.97 -32.09
N ASN A 184 13.90 9.90 -32.69
CA ASN A 184 13.67 11.25 -32.18
C ASN A 184 12.78 11.27 -30.91
N SER A 185 12.01 10.21 -30.64
CA SER A 185 11.10 10.11 -29.49
C SER A 185 11.83 10.22 -28.15
N VAL A 186 13.01 9.64 -28.01
CA VAL A 186 13.82 9.72 -26.78
C VAL A 186 14.29 11.15 -26.51
N SER A 187 14.74 11.86 -27.56
CA SER A 187 15.15 13.27 -27.42
C SER A 187 13.98 14.19 -27.09
N LEU A 188 12.79 13.88 -27.64
CA LEU A 188 11.56 14.61 -27.43
C LEU A 188 11.03 14.37 -26.00
N ALA A 189 11.10 13.15 -25.50
CA ALA A 189 10.70 12.80 -24.13
C ALA A 189 11.57 13.54 -23.10
N LYS A 190 12.89 13.60 -23.32
CA LYS A 190 13.80 14.35 -22.43
C LYS A 190 13.46 15.84 -22.40
N LYS A 191 13.22 16.44 -23.57
CA LYS A 191 12.79 17.85 -23.67
C LYS A 191 11.43 18.09 -23.01
N LEU A 192 10.50 17.17 -23.19
CA LEU A 192 9.17 17.24 -22.58
C LEU A 192 9.26 17.27 -21.04
N ILE A 193 10.08 16.38 -20.45
CA ILE A 193 10.31 16.36 -19.00
C ILE A 193 10.89 17.70 -18.54
N GLN A 194 11.91 18.23 -19.23
CA GLN A 194 12.51 19.52 -18.90
C GLN A 194 11.50 20.68 -18.98
N ALA A 195 10.69 20.75 -20.04
CA ALA A 195 9.67 21.78 -20.20
C ALA A 195 8.58 21.71 -19.12
N LYS A 196 8.12 20.50 -18.79
CA LYS A 196 7.12 20.27 -17.72
C LYS A 196 7.69 20.59 -16.34
N GLU A 197 8.98 20.38 -16.13
CA GLU A 197 9.66 20.75 -14.89
C GLU A 197 9.70 22.27 -14.72
N VAL A 198 10.13 23.00 -15.75
CA VAL A 198 10.18 24.47 -15.73
C VAL A 198 8.80 25.06 -15.49
N THR A 199 7.77 24.55 -16.19
CA THR A 199 6.39 25.03 -15.99
C THR A 199 5.82 24.67 -14.62
N SER A 200 6.16 23.51 -14.07
CA SER A 200 5.73 23.14 -12.71
C SER A 200 6.33 24.03 -11.63
N ARG A 201 7.53 24.59 -11.87
CA ARG A 201 8.20 25.54 -10.96
C ARG A 201 7.73 26.99 -11.15
N MET A 202 7.49 27.41 -12.38
CA MET A 202 7.11 28.81 -12.68
C MET A 202 5.61 29.09 -12.47
N ASP A 203 4.77 28.07 -12.56
CA ASP A 203 3.33 28.19 -12.34
C ASP A 203 3.02 28.15 -10.84
N HIS A 204 2.79 29.33 -10.25
CA HIS A 204 2.51 29.49 -8.82
C HIS A 204 1.37 28.60 -8.33
N VAL A 205 0.33 28.35 -9.13
CA VAL A 205 -0.81 27.52 -8.70
C VAL A 205 -0.40 26.06 -8.59
N LYS A 206 0.41 25.57 -9.52
CA LYS A 206 0.92 24.18 -9.50
C LYS A 206 1.98 23.97 -8.42
N PHE A 207 2.80 24.98 -8.18
CA PHE A 207 3.83 24.95 -7.14
C PHE A 207 3.21 24.92 -5.73
N GLU A 208 2.27 25.82 -5.45
CA GLU A 208 1.53 25.84 -4.17
C GLU A 208 0.78 24.53 -3.93
N LYS A 209 0.11 23.99 -4.96
CA LYS A 209 -0.60 22.71 -4.82
C LYS A 209 0.35 21.56 -4.46
N LEU A 210 1.59 21.55 -4.98
CA LEU A 210 2.57 20.54 -4.58
C LEU A 210 2.99 20.74 -3.13
N HIS A 211 3.21 21.98 -2.71
CA HIS A 211 3.60 22.31 -1.34
C HIS A 211 2.50 21.90 -0.34
N GLU A 212 1.23 22.24 -0.61
CA GLU A 212 0.07 21.88 0.22
C GLU A 212 -0.09 20.36 0.36
N VAL A 213 0.02 19.62 -0.74
CA VAL A 213 -0.08 18.15 -0.75
C VAL A 213 1.11 17.52 0.00
N ALA A 214 2.30 18.08 -0.13
CA ALA A 214 3.49 17.61 0.56
C ALA A 214 3.41 17.85 2.07
N GLU A 215 3.02 19.05 2.50
CA GLU A 215 2.90 19.39 3.93
C GLU A 215 1.81 18.56 4.63
N ASP A 216 0.62 18.39 4.02
CA ASP A 216 -0.45 17.55 4.58
C ASP A 216 0.00 16.09 4.74
N PHE A 217 0.73 15.56 3.76
CA PHE A 217 1.25 14.20 3.81
C PHE A 217 2.34 14.03 4.87
N GLU A 218 3.30 14.96 4.93
CA GLU A 218 4.39 14.95 5.90
C GLU A 218 3.87 15.01 7.34
N GLN A 219 2.93 15.90 7.64
CA GLN A 219 2.33 16.00 8.96
C GLN A 219 1.66 14.68 9.40
N LYS A 220 0.95 14.01 8.49
CA LYS A 220 0.29 12.73 8.78
C LYS A 220 1.26 11.57 8.88
N PHE A 221 2.34 11.61 8.09
CA PHE A 221 3.39 10.61 8.15
C PHE A 221 4.13 10.68 9.49
N GLU A 222 4.56 11.87 9.94
CA GLU A 222 5.21 12.05 11.24
C GLU A 222 4.32 11.59 12.41
N GLU A 223 3.01 11.89 12.34
CA GLU A 223 2.06 11.44 13.36
C GLU A 223 1.97 9.90 13.39
N ILE A 224 1.88 9.24 12.23
CA ILE A 224 1.78 7.77 12.17
C ILE A 224 3.08 7.07 12.51
N GLU A 225 4.21 7.58 12.04
CA GLU A 225 5.53 7.06 12.37
C GLU A 225 5.76 7.08 13.88
N PHE A 226 5.44 8.21 14.54
CA PHE A 226 5.55 8.32 16.00
C PHE A 226 4.68 7.28 16.73
N LEU A 227 3.44 7.08 16.28
CA LEU A 227 2.51 6.12 16.89
C LEU A 227 2.98 4.67 16.74
N PHE A 228 3.59 4.32 15.60
CA PHE A 228 4.14 2.98 15.37
C PHE A 228 5.39 2.74 16.25
N GLU A 229 6.38 3.63 16.17
CA GLU A 229 7.67 3.45 16.84
C GLU A 229 7.59 3.52 18.37
N ASN A 230 6.67 4.33 18.92
CA ASN A 230 6.65 4.61 20.36
C ASN A 230 5.42 4.06 21.07
N GLU A 231 4.21 4.19 20.52
CA GLU A 231 2.99 3.82 21.26
C GLU A 231 2.56 2.38 20.98
N LEU A 232 2.57 1.95 19.72
CA LEU A 232 2.11 0.62 19.32
C LEU A 232 3.08 -0.47 19.78
N HIS A 233 4.39 -0.28 19.58
CA HIS A 233 5.40 -1.23 20.02
C HIS A 233 5.45 -1.35 21.55
N ASP A 234 5.39 -0.23 22.28
CA ASP A 234 5.31 -0.24 23.75
C ASP A 234 4.06 -0.97 24.26
N ALA A 235 2.91 -0.77 23.60
CA ALA A 235 1.66 -1.46 23.95
C ALA A 235 1.77 -2.98 23.73
N ILE A 236 2.36 -3.42 22.62
CA ILE A 236 2.59 -4.85 22.32
C ILE A 236 3.54 -5.47 23.33
N HIS A 237 4.70 -4.84 23.57
CA HIS A 237 5.68 -5.31 24.53
C HIS A 237 5.12 -5.38 25.97
N THR A 238 4.28 -4.42 26.36
CA THR A 238 3.60 -4.44 27.67
C THR A 238 2.67 -5.64 27.80
N VAL A 239 1.91 -5.97 26.74
CA VAL A 239 1.00 -7.12 26.71
C VAL A 239 1.78 -8.43 26.71
N GLU A 240 2.84 -8.54 25.90
CA GLU A 240 3.73 -9.71 25.85
C GLU A 240 4.35 -9.99 27.22
N HIS A 241 4.94 -8.97 27.85
CA HIS A 241 5.55 -9.10 29.17
C HIS A 241 4.54 -9.53 30.25
N SER A 242 3.34 -8.93 30.24
CA SER A 242 2.26 -9.28 31.18
C SER A 242 1.78 -10.73 30.98
N LEU A 243 1.67 -11.18 29.73
CA LEU A 243 1.31 -12.55 29.39
C LEU A 243 2.38 -13.55 29.80
N GLU A 244 3.66 -13.22 29.62
CA GLU A 244 4.78 -14.07 30.01
C GLU A 244 4.81 -14.26 31.54
N GLU A 245 4.72 -13.17 32.30
CA GLU A 245 4.72 -13.21 33.78
C GLU A 245 3.56 -14.06 34.32
N GLU A 246 2.34 -13.85 33.82
CA GLU A 246 1.16 -14.59 34.25
C GLU A 246 1.21 -16.06 33.79
N SER A 247 1.69 -16.33 32.57
CA SER A 247 1.90 -17.67 32.04
C SER A 247 2.86 -18.48 32.90
N ASP A 248 4.00 -17.89 33.27
CA ASP A 248 5.01 -18.54 34.10
C ASP A 248 4.48 -18.80 35.51
N HIS A 249 3.75 -17.84 36.08
CA HIS A 249 3.10 -17.99 37.38
C HIS A 249 2.14 -19.18 37.36
N LEU A 250 1.16 -19.19 36.45
CA LEU A 250 0.13 -20.24 36.40
C LEU A 250 0.72 -21.61 36.05
N THR A 251 1.71 -21.67 35.15
CA THR A 251 2.41 -22.91 34.80
C THR A 251 3.14 -23.50 36.01
N SER A 252 3.77 -22.66 36.84
CA SER A 252 4.43 -23.08 38.08
C SER A 252 3.43 -23.64 39.09
N VAL A 253 2.26 -22.99 39.25
CA VAL A 253 1.17 -23.43 40.13
C VAL A 253 0.62 -24.78 39.66
N CYS A 254 0.40 -24.94 38.35
CA CYS A 254 -0.02 -26.20 37.73
C CYS A 254 0.96 -27.33 38.01
N ALA A 255 2.26 -27.13 37.72
CA ALA A 255 3.30 -28.14 37.94
C ALA A 255 3.40 -28.54 39.42
N TRP A 256 3.29 -27.57 40.32
CA TRP A 256 3.37 -27.81 41.75
C TRP A 256 2.16 -28.59 42.26
N LYS A 257 0.95 -28.22 41.84
CA LYS A 257 -0.27 -28.91 42.28
C LYS A 257 -0.37 -30.33 41.73
N LEU A 258 0.03 -30.56 40.48
CA LEU A 258 0.13 -31.90 39.90
C LEU A 258 1.12 -32.77 40.68
N PHE A 259 2.26 -32.21 41.09
CA PHE A 259 3.22 -32.90 41.94
C PHE A 259 2.61 -33.31 43.29
N VAL A 260 1.81 -32.43 43.92
CA VAL A 260 1.12 -32.75 45.18
C VAL A 260 0.11 -33.90 44.98
N PHE A 261 -0.67 -33.90 43.91
CA PHE A 261 -1.59 -35.00 43.60
C PHE A 261 -0.85 -36.34 43.40
N GLU A 262 0.25 -36.36 42.64
CA GLU A 262 1.07 -37.57 42.47
C GLU A 262 1.61 -38.08 43.80
N TYR A 263 2.00 -37.17 44.68
CA TYR A 263 2.54 -37.51 45.98
C TYR A 263 1.43 -38.06 46.90
N GLN A 264 0.25 -37.45 46.90
CA GLN A 264 -0.94 -37.93 47.61
C GLN A 264 -1.33 -39.34 47.13
N GLU A 265 -1.44 -39.54 45.82
CA GLU A 265 -1.74 -40.85 45.21
C GLU A 265 -0.75 -41.92 45.68
N TYR A 266 0.56 -41.60 45.61
CA TYR A 266 1.61 -42.52 46.02
C TYR A 266 1.50 -42.88 47.51
N VAL A 267 1.31 -41.88 48.38
CA VAL A 267 1.23 -42.10 49.83
C VAL A 267 -0.01 -42.92 50.18
N VAL A 268 -1.16 -42.65 49.55
CA VAL A 268 -2.39 -43.42 49.77
C VAL A 268 -2.20 -44.88 49.32
N LEU A 269 -1.70 -45.08 48.11
CA LEU A 269 -1.44 -46.40 47.54
C LEU A 269 -0.46 -47.21 48.41
N LYS A 270 0.66 -46.62 48.83
CA LYS A 270 1.72 -47.35 49.54
C LYS A 270 1.48 -47.50 51.03
N SER A 271 0.79 -46.55 51.67
CA SER A 271 0.61 -46.56 53.14
C SER A 271 -0.64 -47.28 53.57
N PHE A 272 -1.70 -47.27 52.74
CA PHE A 272 -3.02 -47.76 53.11
C PHE A 272 -3.48 -48.92 52.23
N VAL A 273 -3.55 -48.72 50.90
CA VAL A 273 -3.99 -49.76 49.96
C VAL A 273 -3.05 -50.97 50.00
N ARG A 274 -1.73 -50.74 49.96
CA ARG A 274 -0.74 -51.83 50.10
C ARG A 274 -0.77 -52.49 51.48
N TYR A 275 -1.15 -51.77 52.52
CA TYR A 275 -1.35 -52.38 53.85
C TYR A 275 -2.55 -53.33 53.83
N ARG A 276 -3.65 -52.93 53.17
CA ARG A 276 -4.81 -53.79 52.93
C ARG A 276 -4.40 -55.06 52.19
N ASP A 277 -3.66 -54.95 51.10
CA ASP A 277 -3.16 -56.12 50.36
C ASP A 277 -2.32 -57.03 51.25
N ALA A 278 -1.40 -56.45 52.03
CA ALA A 278 -0.48 -57.22 52.86
C ALA A 278 -1.16 -57.98 54.00
N PHE A 279 -2.23 -57.44 54.60
CA PHE A 279 -2.98 -58.20 55.62
C PHE A 279 -3.98 -59.18 54.99
N GLU A 280 -4.52 -58.88 53.80
CA GLU A 280 -5.35 -59.80 53.02
C GLU A 280 -4.56 -61.06 52.65
N GLU A 281 -3.37 -60.91 52.07
CA GLU A 281 -2.45 -61.99 51.70
C GLU A 281 -2.10 -62.90 52.90
N ARG A 282 -2.01 -62.33 54.12
CA ARG A 282 -1.47 -63.03 55.31
C ARG A 282 -2.52 -63.59 56.26
N HIS A 283 -3.71 -63.00 56.34
CA HIS A 283 -4.71 -63.37 57.36
C HIS A 283 -6.12 -63.47 56.79
N ALA A 284 -6.64 -62.40 56.17
CA ALA A 284 -8.05 -62.34 55.80
C ALA A 284 -8.42 -63.30 54.64
N HIS A 285 -7.51 -63.54 53.69
CA HIS A 285 -7.68 -64.61 52.69
C HIS A 285 -7.85 -65.98 53.35
N ILE A 286 -7.10 -66.26 54.42
CA ILE A 286 -7.16 -67.55 55.12
C ILE A 286 -8.52 -67.75 55.78
N VAL A 287 -9.17 -66.68 56.29
CA VAL A 287 -10.53 -66.72 56.84
C VAL A 287 -11.55 -67.12 55.78
N ALA A 288 -11.42 -66.58 54.56
CA ALA A 288 -12.29 -66.89 53.44
C ALA A 288 -12.04 -68.27 52.82
N LEU A 289 -10.78 -68.73 52.81
CA LEU A 289 -10.36 -69.91 52.06
C LEU A 289 -10.99 -71.19 52.61
N GLY A 290 -11.81 -71.84 51.77
CA GLY A 290 -12.38 -73.16 52.04
C GLY A 290 -13.22 -73.22 53.32
N TYR A 291 -13.92 -72.13 53.66
CA TYR A 291 -14.64 -72.02 54.93
C TYR A 291 -15.78 -73.05 55.06
N LYS A 292 -16.40 -73.45 53.94
CA LYS A 292 -17.44 -74.49 53.90
C LYS A 292 -16.85 -75.87 54.18
N GLU A 293 -15.74 -76.22 53.53
CA GLU A 293 -15.03 -77.48 53.77
C GLU A 293 -14.48 -77.55 55.19
N TYR A 294 -13.95 -76.42 55.68
CA TYR A 294 -13.46 -76.28 57.05
C TYR A 294 -14.54 -76.59 58.07
N ILE A 295 -15.71 -75.94 57.98
CA ILE A 295 -16.75 -76.10 58.99
C ILE A 295 -17.39 -77.50 58.95
N LEU A 296 -17.56 -78.08 57.76
CA LEU A 296 -18.03 -79.46 57.60
C LEU A 296 -17.02 -80.48 58.14
N SER A 297 -15.70 -80.22 58.00
CA SER A 297 -14.66 -81.05 58.61
C SER A 297 -14.73 -81.02 60.14
N ILE A 298 -14.94 -79.84 60.73
CA ILE A 298 -15.14 -79.71 62.19
C ILE A 298 -16.40 -80.44 62.65
N GLU A 299 -17.51 -80.29 61.94
CA GLU A 299 -18.75 -81.00 62.22
C GLU A 299 -18.53 -82.52 62.21
N HIS A 300 -17.83 -83.04 61.20
CA HIS A 300 -17.48 -84.45 61.09
C HIS A 300 -16.60 -84.91 62.26
N LYS A 301 -15.57 -84.13 62.64
CA LYS A 301 -14.69 -84.44 63.78
C LYS A 301 -15.47 -84.51 65.10
N ILE A 302 -16.38 -83.58 65.34
CA ILE A 302 -17.23 -83.54 66.55
C ILE A 302 -18.18 -84.75 66.61
N LYS A 303 -18.81 -85.11 65.48
CA LYS A 303 -19.67 -86.31 65.38
C LYS A 303 -18.87 -87.60 65.52
N TYR A 304 -17.67 -87.66 64.96
CA TYR A 304 -16.81 -88.83 65.07
C TYR A 304 -16.30 -89.07 66.50
N LEU A 305 -16.01 -87.99 67.25
CA LEU A 305 -15.67 -88.04 68.68
C LEU A 305 -16.75 -88.68 69.56
N GLN A 306 -18.01 -88.65 69.13
CA GLN A 306 -19.14 -89.29 69.78
C GLN A 306 -19.14 -90.82 69.62
N ASN A 307 -18.69 -91.33 68.47
CA ASN A 307 -18.85 -92.73 68.04
C ASN A 307 -17.60 -93.61 68.23
N LEU A 308 -16.53 -93.11 68.86
CA LEU A 308 -15.26 -93.83 69.05
C LEU A 308 -15.30 -94.88 70.17
N ASP A 309 -14.78 -96.08 69.89
CA ASP A 309 -14.74 -97.24 70.79
C ASP A 309 -13.76 -97.09 71.98
N MET A 310 -14.15 -97.64 73.14
CA MET A 310 -13.62 -97.38 74.49
C MET A 310 -12.18 -97.83 74.77
N SER A 311 -11.55 -98.60 73.88
CA SER A 311 -10.27 -99.27 74.17
C SER A 311 -9.02 -98.41 73.95
N LYS A 312 -9.14 -97.22 73.34
CA LYS A 312 -7.99 -96.35 72.98
C LYS A 312 -8.17 -94.90 73.45
N THR A 313 -8.00 -94.68 74.75
CA THR A 313 -8.10 -93.36 75.40
C THR A 313 -7.18 -92.30 74.75
N SER A 314 -5.98 -92.69 74.34
CA SER A 314 -4.98 -91.79 73.72
C SER A 314 -5.39 -91.25 72.35
N LEU A 315 -6.10 -92.04 71.54
CA LEU A 315 -6.57 -91.59 70.22
C LEU A 315 -7.69 -90.55 70.36
N ARG A 316 -8.59 -90.75 71.32
CA ARG A 316 -9.71 -89.85 71.57
C ARG A 316 -9.23 -88.50 72.11
N GLU A 317 -8.29 -88.51 73.05
CA GLU A 317 -7.64 -87.31 73.56
C GLU A 317 -6.90 -86.57 72.43
N SER A 318 -6.15 -87.29 71.58
CA SER A 318 -5.47 -86.70 70.42
C SER A 318 -6.43 -86.03 69.43
N MET A 319 -7.59 -86.63 69.12
CA MET A 319 -8.57 -86.05 68.19
C MET A 319 -9.32 -84.86 68.78
N TYR A 320 -9.60 -84.89 70.09
CA TYR A 320 -10.15 -83.75 70.81
C TYR A 320 -9.18 -82.56 70.77
N LEU A 321 -7.90 -82.80 71.13
CA LEU A 321 -6.85 -81.78 71.11
C LEU A 321 -6.59 -81.25 69.70
N ASP A 322 -6.58 -82.11 68.68
CA ASP A 322 -6.48 -81.69 67.28
C ASP A 322 -7.63 -80.76 66.88
N THR A 323 -8.88 -81.11 67.22
CA THR A 323 -10.05 -80.30 66.90
C THR A 323 -10.05 -78.96 67.65
N GLN A 324 -9.64 -78.94 68.93
CA GLN A 324 -9.46 -77.70 69.69
C GLN A 324 -8.37 -76.81 69.06
N ASN A 325 -7.20 -77.38 68.74
CA ASN A 325 -6.10 -76.65 68.13
C ASN A 325 -6.50 -76.04 66.77
N VAL A 326 -7.25 -76.77 65.94
CA VAL A 326 -7.73 -76.26 64.65
C VAL A 326 -8.72 -75.10 64.84
N LEU A 327 -9.64 -75.21 65.81
CA LEU A 327 -10.58 -74.13 66.15
C LEU A 327 -9.84 -72.91 66.71
N ASP A 328 -8.88 -73.12 67.61
CA ASP A 328 -8.06 -72.06 68.22
C ASP A 328 -7.22 -71.32 67.18
N ASN A 329 -6.55 -72.05 66.28
CA ASN A 329 -5.80 -71.46 65.18
C ASN A 329 -6.68 -70.59 64.29
N ARG A 330 -7.92 -71.03 64.00
CA ARG A 330 -8.86 -70.25 63.19
C ARG A 330 -9.33 -68.98 63.91
N ILE A 331 -9.67 -69.09 65.21
CA ILE A 331 -10.04 -67.94 66.03
C ILE A 331 -8.90 -66.92 66.09
N GLU A 332 -7.66 -67.39 66.28
CA GLU A 332 -6.47 -66.52 66.30
C GLU A 332 -6.29 -65.77 64.98
N ILE A 333 -6.46 -66.44 63.84
CA ILE A 333 -6.36 -65.80 62.51
C ILE A 333 -7.46 -64.74 62.33
N ILE A 334 -8.69 -65.01 62.77
CA ILE A 334 -9.79 -64.04 62.70
C ILE A 334 -9.52 -62.84 63.63
N GLN A 335 -9.03 -63.07 64.85
CA GLN A 335 -8.66 -62.00 65.78
C GLN A 335 -7.53 -61.13 65.22
N ARG A 336 -6.52 -61.73 64.58
CA ARG A 336 -5.45 -60.99 63.88
C ARG A 336 -6.02 -60.16 62.71
N THR A 337 -6.98 -60.69 61.97
CA THR A 337 -7.70 -59.94 60.92
C THR A 337 -8.45 -58.73 61.49
N ILE A 338 -9.21 -58.89 62.57
CA ILE A 338 -9.91 -57.79 63.25
C ILE A 338 -8.93 -56.72 63.74
N SER A 339 -7.81 -57.13 64.33
CA SER A 339 -6.77 -56.22 64.83
C SER A 339 -6.12 -55.42 63.69
N ASN A 340 -5.73 -56.10 62.60
CA ASN A 340 -5.13 -55.45 61.43
C ASN A 340 -6.10 -54.51 60.73
N TYR A 341 -7.37 -54.90 60.61
CA TYR A 341 -8.44 -54.06 60.06
C TYR A 341 -8.69 -52.82 60.93
N THR A 342 -8.79 -52.99 62.26
CA THR A 342 -8.98 -51.87 63.19
C THR A 342 -7.82 -50.89 63.13
N ARG A 343 -6.59 -51.38 62.96
CA ARG A 343 -5.41 -50.53 62.73
C ARG A 343 -5.49 -49.78 61.41
N LEU A 344 -6.02 -50.39 60.35
CA LEU A 344 -6.23 -49.72 59.07
C LEU A 344 -7.24 -48.57 59.20
N ILE A 345 -8.43 -48.86 59.74
CA ILE A 345 -9.50 -47.87 59.93
C ILE A 345 -9.04 -46.71 60.81
N LYS A 346 -8.32 -47.00 61.90
CA LYS A 346 -7.70 -45.95 62.73
C LYS A 346 -6.67 -45.12 61.95
N GLY A 347 -5.95 -45.74 61.02
CA GLY A 347 -5.05 -45.04 60.10
C GLY A 347 -5.78 -44.07 59.18
N TYR A 348 -6.94 -44.45 58.63
CA TYR A 348 -7.78 -43.58 57.81
C TYR A 348 -8.37 -42.42 58.62
N ASP A 349 -8.89 -42.69 59.82
CA ASP A 349 -9.48 -41.65 60.69
C ASP A 349 -8.44 -40.62 61.18
N THR A 350 -7.25 -41.09 61.57
CA THR A 350 -6.19 -40.20 62.09
C THR A 350 -5.25 -39.64 61.01
N GLY A 351 -5.32 -40.15 59.78
CA GLY A 351 -4.32 -39.88 58.74
C GLY A 351 -2.92 -40.37 59.08
N LYS A 352 -2.77 -41.28 60.05
CA LYS A 352 -1.45 -41.77 60.47
C LYS A 352 -0.99 -42.88 59.51
N LYS A 353 0.11 -42.62 58.79
CA LYS A 353 0.72 -43.60 57.89
C LYS A 353 1.05 -44.91 58.60
N ILE A 354 0.74 -46.03 57.93
CA ILE A 354 0.98 -47.37 58.46
C ILE A 354 2.30 -47.93 57.93
N PHE A 355 2.49 -47.85 56.61
CA PHE A 355 3.79 -48.05 55.97
C PHE A 355 4.46 -46.72 55.64
N ASN A 356 5.79 -46.71 55.63
CA ASN A 356 6.58 -45.49 55.42
C ASN A 356 7.60 -45.70 54.29
N TYR A 357 7.08 -45.82 53.07
CA TYR A 357 7.88 -45.91 51.85
C TYR A 357 8.40 -44.52 51.44
N LYS A 358 9.58 -44.49 50.80
CA LYS A 358 10.18 -43.25 50.32
C LYS A 358 9.55 -42.84 48.99
N TYR A 359 9.06 -41.61 48.86
CA TYR A 359 8.63 -41.05 47.57
C TYR A 359 9.79 -40.31 46.90
N LYS A 360 10.17 -40.74 45.69
CA LYS A 360 11.30 -40.17 44.92
C LYS A 360 12.54 -39.95 45.84
N ASN A 361 13.08 -38.73 45.88
CA ASN A 361 14.22 -38.37 46.72
C ASN A 361 13.85 -37.73 48.07
N LEU A 362 12.55 -37.61 48.39
CA LEU A 362 12.09 -36.88 49.57
C LEU A 362 12.32 -37.64 50.89
N PRO A 363 12.48 -36.93 52.02
CA PRO A 363 12.55 -37.53 53.34
C PRO A 363 11.24 -38.26 53.69
N LYS A 364 11.37 -39.45 54.29
CA LYS A 364 10.21 -40.25 54.73
C LYS A 364 9.29 -39.54 55.74
N PRO A 365 9.78 -38.70 56.69
CA PRO A 365 8.90 -37.98 57.61
C PRO A 365 7.83 -37.15 56.88
N ASP A 366 8.21 -36.53 55.77
CA ASP A 366 7.44 -35.55 55.00
C ASP A 366 6.12 -36.11 54.46
N ASN A 367 6.07 -37.43 54.22
CA ASN A 367 4.83 -38.11 53.84
C ASN A 367 3.67 -37.83 54.82
N ALA A 368 3.95 -37.49 56.07
CA ALA A 368 2.90 -37.22 57.06
C ALA A 368 2.11 -35.93 56.80
N TYR A 369 2.70 -34.97 56.08
CA TYR A 369 2.07 -33.68 55.77
C TYR A 369 1.25 -33.72 54.47
N VAL A 370 1.47 -34.71 53.62
CA VAL A 370 0.81 -34.83 52.31
C VAL A 370 -0.41 -35.74 52.36
N ILE A 371 -0.62 -36.51 53.44
CA ILE A 371 -1.75 -37.44 53.53
C ILE A 371 -3.07 -36.65 53.44
N PRO A 372 -3.98 -37.01 52.51
CA PRO A 372 -5.27 -36.35 52.36
C PRO A 372 -6.22 -36.81 53.47
N LYS A 373 -6.11 -36.18 54.64
CA LYS A 373 -6.83 -36.60 55.86
C LYS A 373 -8.33 -36.42 55.75
N HIS A 374 -8.78 -35.34 55.10
CA HIS A 374 -10.19 -35.02 54.94
C HIS A 374 -10.84 -36.06 54.03
N LEU A 375 -10.25 -36.32 52.87
CA LEU A 375 -10.74 -37.35 51.94
C LEU A 375 -10.78 -38.76 52.56
N LEU A 376 -9.72 -39.17 53.28
CA LEU A 376 -9.69 -40.48 53.94
C LEU A 376 -10.78 -40.59 55.02
N LYS A 377 -11.00 -39.53 55.79
CA LYS A 377 -12.03 -39.51 56.83
C LYS A 377 -13.44 -39.46 56.25
N GLU A 378 -13.66 -38.70 55.19
CA GLU A 378 -14.93 -38.62 54.47
C GLU A 378 -15.36 -40.00 53.97
N SER A 379 -14.44 -40.77 53.40
CA SER A 379 -14.71 -42.14 52.92
C SER A 379 -15.20 -43.10 54.02
N LEU A 380 -14.77 -42.89 55.26
CA LEU A 380 -15.23 -43.65 56.43
C LEU A 380 -16.62 -43.19 56.87
N ILE A 381 -16.85 -41.88 56.95
CA ILE A 381 -18.10 -41.31 57.44
C ILE A 381 -19.28 -41.71 56.54
N LEU A 382 -19.09 -41.62 55.22
CA LEU A 382 -20.13 -41.97 54.24
C LEU A 382 -20.55 -43.45 54.31
N ASN A 383 -19.66 -44.32 54.78
CA ASN A 383 -19.82 -45.78 54.75
C ASN A 383 -19.82 -46.43 56.15
N ASN A 384 -20.07 -45.65 57.20
CA ASN A 384 -19.86 -46.05 58.59
C ASN A 384 -20.55 -47.38 58.96
N ASP A 385 -21.79 -47.59 58.51
CA ASP A 385 -22.55 -48.82 58.80
C ASP A 385 -21.84 -50.06 58.25
N THR A 386 -21.35 -50.01 57.01
CA THR A 386 -20.64 -51.14 56.38
C THR A 386 -19.26 -51.39 57.00
N VAL A 387 -18.58 -50.33 57.44
CA VAL A 387 -17.29 -50.40 58.13
C VAL A 387 -17.43 -51.14 59.46
N GLU A 388 -18.52 -50.93 60.19
CA GLU A 388 -18.83 -51.62 61.44
C GLU A 388 -19.39 -53.04 61.21
N MET A 389 -20.20 -53.25 60.17
CA MET A 389 -20.66 -54.59 59.76
C MET A 389 -19.48 -55.55 59.49
N TYR A 390 -18.38 -55.04 58.91
CA TYR A 390 -17.16 -55.84 58.70
C TYR A 390 -16.64 -56.47 60.00
N LYS A 391 -16.56 -55.70 61.10
CA LYS A 391 -16.10 -56.23 62.40
C LYS A 391 -17.15 -57.10 63.04
N MET A 392 -18.42 -56.70 62.96
CA MET A 392 -19.55 -57.41 63.57
C MET A 392 -19.63 -58.86 63.08
N HIS A 393 -19.58 -59.10 61.76
CA HIS A 393 -19.64 -60.46 61.22
C HIS A 393 -18.41 -61.32 61.55
N LEU A 394 -17.23 -60.72 61.71
CA LEU A 394 -16.05 -61.44 62.20
C LEU A 394 -16.17 -61.81 63.69
N HIS A 395 -16.76 -60.95 64.52
CA HIS A 395 -17.06 -61.25 65.91
C HIS A 395 -18.12 -62.36 66.04
N GLU A 396 -19.19 -62.29 65.24
CA GLU A 396 -20.20 -63.34 65.13
C GLU A 396 -19.56 -64.69 64.75
N THR A 397 -18.60 -64.69 63.81
CA THR A 397 -17.85 -65.89 63.43
C THR A 397 -17.04 -66.45 64.61
N ILE A 398 -16.41 -65.59 65.43
CA ILE A 398 -15.68 -66.02 66.64
C ILE A 398 -16.64 -66.64 67.67
N ASP A 399 -17.81 -66.04 67.88
CA ASP A 399 -18.80 -66.52 68.84
C ASP A 399 -19.33 -67.91 68.46
N VAL A 400 -19.54 -68.14 67.16
CA VAL A 400 -19.91 -69.45 66.63
C VAL A 400 -18.79 -70.48 66.80
N LEU A 401 -17.53 -70.11 66.53
CA LEU A 401 -16.38 -71.01 66.75
C LEU A 401 -16.19 -71.36 68.24
N ASN A 402 -16.41 -70.41 69.15
CA ASN A 402 -16.40 -70.69 70.60
C ASN A 402 -17.54 -71.62 71.02
N SER A 403 -18.71 -71.48 70.39
CA SER A 403 -19.83 -72.42 70.59
C SER A 403 -19.47 -73.83 70.12
N LEU A 404 -18.79 -73.98 68.97
CA LEU A 404 -18.27 -75.27 68.50
C LEU A 404 -17.19 -75.85 69.41
N LYS A 405 -16.32 -75.03 70.00
CA LYS A 405 -15.35 -75.47 71.01
C LYS A 405 -16.05 -76.04 72.24
N ARG A 406 -17.14 -75.41 72.69
CA ARG A 406 -17.98 -75.90 73.79
C ARG A 406 -18.63 -77.24 73.43
N LEU A 407 -19.24 -77.36 72.25
CA LEU A 407 -19.85 -78.61 71.77
C LEU A 407 -18.82 -79.74 71.62
N ASN A 408 -17.59 -79.42 71.19
CA ASN A 408 -16.49 -80.39 71.15
C ASN A 408 -16.08 -80.88 72.54
N ASN A 409 -16.09 -79.99 73.55
CA ASN A 409 -15.84 -80.35 74.95
C ASN A 409 -16.98 -81.22 75.53
N GLU A 410 -18.23 -80.87 75.24
CA GLU A 410 -19.40 -81.67 75.63
C GLU A 410 -19.39 -83.06 74.96
N SER A 411 -18.97 -83.16 73.69
CA SER A 411 -18.75 -84.43 72.99
C SER A 411 -17.70 -85.31 73.68
N TYR A 412 -16.60 -84.71 74.13
CA TYR A 412 -15.54 -85.41 74.86
C TYR A 412 -15.97 -85.88 76.26
N LEU A 413 -16.60 -85.01 77.05
CA LEU A 413 -16.98 -85.28 78.44
C LEU A 413 -18.22 -86.15 78.57
N PHE A 414 -19.29 -85.84 77.83
CA PHE A 414 -20.63 -86.41 78.05
C PHE A 414 -21.08 -87.39 76.96
N ARG A 415 -20.37 -87.47 75.82
CA ARG A 415 -20.72 -88.33 74.66
C ARG A 415 -22.11 -88.11 74.08
N ASN A 416 -22.71 -86.96 74.40
CA ASN A 416 -24.00 -86.54 73.89
C ASN A 416 -23.89 -85.08 73.47
N VAL A 417 -24.06 -84.82 72.18
CA VAL A 417 -24.05 -83.48 71.60
C VAL A 417 -25.45 -83.24 71.06
N ASN A 418 -26.02 -82.07 71.33
CA ASN A 418 -27.28 -81.67 70.74
C ASN A 418 -27.09 -81.45 69.23
N ALA A 419 -27.63 -82.36 68.40
CA ALA A 419 -27.50 -82.31 66.95
C ALA A 419 -28.07 -81.02 66.35
N SER A 420 -29.15 -80.49 66.95
CA SER A 420 -29.78 -79.23 66.54
C SER A 420 -28.84 -78.04 66.72
N ASP A 421 -28.12 -77.98 67.85
CA ASP A 421 -27.20 -76.88 68.16
C ASP A 421 -25.95 -76.94 67.28
N LEU A 422 -25.47 -78.14 66.95
CA LEU A 422 -24.36 -78.34 66.04
C LEU A 422 -24.71 -77.90 64.61
N GLU A 423 -25.87 -78.32 64.09
CA GLU A 423 -26.35 -77.93 62.77
C GLU A 423 -26.59 -76.42 62.67
N THR A 424 -27.22 -75.83 63.70
CA THR A 424 -27.44 -74.38 63.78
C THR A 424 -26.11 -73.63 63.80
N SER A 425 -25.11 -74.09 64.58
CA SER A 425 -23.78 -73.46 64.63
C SER A 425 -23.06 -73.52 63.28
N VAL A 426 -23.18 -74.62 62.54
CA VAL A 426 -22.59 -74.75 61.19
C VAL A 426 -23.25 -73.78 60.20
N GLN A 427 -24.59 -73.68 60.22
CA GLN A 427 -25.34 -72.76 59.36
C GLN A 427 -25.02 -71.30 59.69
N THR A 428 -25.05 -70.91 60.96
CA THR A 428 -24.70 -69.54 61.40
C THR A 428 -23.27 -69.17 61.02
N PHE A 429 -22.30 -70.11 61.11
CA PHE A 429 -20.93 -69.86 60.65
C PHE A 429 -20.87 -69.55 59.15
N GLN A 430 -21.58 -70.32 58.33
CA GLN A 430 -21.61 -70.11 56.88
C GLN A 430 -22.23 -68.77 56.52
N THR A 431 -23.36 -68.42 57.13
CA THR A 431 -24.04 -67.14 56.91
C THR A 431 -23.21 -65.95 57.38
N ALA A 432 -22.56 -66.05 58.55
CA ALA A 432 -21.70 -64.98 59.07
C ALA A 432 -20.51 -64.69 58.14
N ILE A 433 -19.88 -65.74 57.59
CA ILE A 433 -18.78 -65.57 56.62
C ILE A 433 -19.28 -65.03 55.28
N GLU A 434 -20.44 -65.48 54.78
CA GLU A 434 -21.01 -64.95 53.53
C GLU A 434 -21.33 -63.45 53.65
N ASN A 435 -21.93 -63.04 54.77
CA ASN A 435 -22.19 -61.63 55.05
C ASN A 435 -20.89 -60.82 55.21
N TRP A 436 -19.88 -61.38 55.87
CA TRP A 436 -18.57 -60.76 55.98
C TRP A 436 -17.89 -60.58 54.61
N LEU A 437 -17.95 -61.57 53.72
CA LEU A 437 -17.36 -61.48 52.38
C LEU A 437 -17.98 -60.35 51.55
N ASN A 438 -19.30 -60.16 51.67
CA ASN A 438 -20.00 -59.04 51.03
C ASN A 438 -19.57 -57.69 51.61
N ALA A 439 -19.55 -57.58 52.95
CA ALA A 439 -19.08 -56.36 53.63
C ALA A 439 -17.60 -56.05 53.29
N ARG A 440 -16.75 -57.09 53.19
CA ARG A 440 -15.34 -56.96 52.79
C ARG A 440 -15.20 -56.37 51.40
N GLN A 441 -15.93 -56.90 50.41
CA GLN A 441 -15.84 -56.41 49.04
C GLN A 441 -16.24 -54.93 48.95
N PHE A 442 -17.32 -54.56 49.64
CA PHE A 442 -17.79 -53.18 49.69
C PHE A 442 -16.76 -52.26 50.33
N VAL A 443 -16.25 -52.61 51.53
CA VAL A 443 -15.25 -51.80 52.23
C VAL A 443 -13.97 -51.66 51.40
N TYR A 444 -13.56 -52.69 50.66
CA TYR A 444 -12.34 -52.62 49.85
C TYR A 444 -12.49 -51.64 48.70
N ASN A 445 -13.62 -51.67 48.01
CA ASN A 445 -13.86 -50.81 46.85
C ASN A 445 -14.23 -49.38 47.28
N GLU A 446 -15.26 -49.23 48.12
CA GLU A 446 -15.92 -47.94 48.41
C GLU A 446 -15.23 -47.13 49.53
N VAL A 447 -14.46 -47.79 50.40
CA VAL A 447 -13.79 -47.13 51.54
C VAL A 447 -12.28 -47.07 51.34
N ILE A 448 -11.64 -48.18 50.96
CA ILE A 448 -10.18 -48.26 50.91
C ILE A 448 -9.63 -47.74 49.58
N GLU A 449 -10.19 -48.20 48.45
CA GLU A 449 -9.73 -47.83 47.11
C GLU A 449 -10.34 -46.52 46.59
N ASN A 450 -11.56 -46.17 47.01
CA ASN A 450 -12.25 -44.97 46.55
C ASN A 450 -11.44 -43.66 46.70
N PRO A 451 -10.78 -43.35 47.84
CA PRO A 451 -9.94 -42.17 47.94
C PRO A 451 -8.83 -42.09 46.88
N LEU A 452 -8.24 -43.23 46.52
CA LEU A 452 -7.24 -43.28 45.46
C LEU A 452 -7.84 -42.95 44.09
N ASN A 453 -9.05 -43.45 43.81
CA ASN A 453 -9.76 -43.17 42.56
C ASN A 453 -10.19 -41.70 42.48
N VAL A 454 -10.68 -41.12 43.59
CA VAL A 454 -11.04 -39.69 43.65
C VAL A 454 -9.82 -38.81 43.39
N LEU A 455 -8.65 -39.12 43.96
CA LEU A 455 -7.41 -38.37 43.70
C LEU A 455 -6.99 -38.45 42.22
N LYS A 456 -7.12 -39.62 41.58
CA LYS A 456 -6.84 -39.77 40.15
C LYS A 456 -7.77 -38.93 39.30
N ILE A 457 -9.07 -38.96 39.57
CA ILE A 457 -10.06 -38.15 38.84
C ILE A 457 -9.77 -36.65 39.01
N ARG A 458 -9.52 -36.19 40.24
CA ARG A 458 -9.16 -34.79 40.52
C ARG A 458 -7.86 -34.38 39.80
N LYS A 459 -6.86 -35.26 39.79
CA LYS A 459 -5.61 -35.05 39.05
C LYS A 459 -5.88 -34.93 37.55
N ASP A 460 -6.59 -35.88 36.95
CA ASP A 460 -6.86 -35.91 35.51
C ASP A 460 -7.72 -34.71 35.05
N GLU A 461 -8.64 -34.24 35.89
CA GLU A 461 -9.41 -33.01 35.65
C GLU A 461 -8.52 -31.77 35.70
N PHE A 462 -7.71 -31.63 36.75
CA PHE A 462 -6.79 -30.50 36.89
C PHE A 462 -5.70 -30.48 35.80
N GLU A 463 -5.18 -31.65 35.43
CA GLU A 463 -4.20 -31.80 34.35
C GLU A 463 -4.78 -31.34 33.01
N ARG A 464 -6.06 -31.65 32.72
CA ARG A 464 -6.75 -31.14 31.53
C ARG A 464 -6.88 -29.61 31.56
N THR A 465 -7.19 -29.01 32.70
CA THR A 465 -7.24 -27.55 32.85
C THR A 465 -5.87 -26.92 32.58
N CYS A 466 -4.79 -27.50 33.10
CA CYS A 466 -3.42 -27.04 32.86
C CYS A 466 -2.98 -27.19 31.39
N TYR A 467 -3.33 -28.29 30.72
CA TYR A 467 -3.07 -28.42 29.28
C TYR A 467 -3.86 -27.40 28.45
N ARG A 468 -5.14 -27.16 28.80
CA ARG A 468 -5.94 -26.15 28.13
C ARG A 468 -5.33 -24.76 28.30
N LEU A 469 -4.85 -24.41 29.49
CA LEU A 469 -4.13 -23.16 29.74
C LEU A 469 -2.91 -23.04 28.82
N LYS A 470 -2.10 -24.10 28.71
CA LYS A 470 -0.94 -24.11 27.82
C LYS A 470 -1.31 -23.87 26.35
N ASP A 471 -2.38 -24.49 25.86
CA ASP A 471 -2.86 -24.27 24.49
C ASP A 471 -3.32 -22.82 24.26
N VAL A 472 -3.98 -22.23 25.26
CA VAL A 472 -4.45 -20.83 25.24
C VAL A 472 -3.26 -19.86 25.23
N ILE A 473 -2.23 -20.11 26.06
CA ILE A 473 -0.98 -19.30 26.09
C ILE A 473 -0.26 -19.35 24.74
N VAL A 474 -0.11 -20.54 24.14
CA VAL A 474 0.52 -20.69 22.83
C VAL A 474 -0.27 -19.94 21.76
N SER A 475 -1.60 -20.00 21.82
CA SER A 475 -2.47 -19.25 20.90
C SER A 475 -2.34 -17.74 21.08
N ALA A 476 -2.21 -17.26 22.33
CA ALA A 476 -1.99 -15.85 22.64
C ALA A 476 -0.65 -15.35 22.05
N THR A 477 0.42 -16.09 22.33
CA THR A 477 1.79 -15.77 21.89
C THR A 477 1.88 -15.73 20.37
N THR A 478 1.31 -16.73 19.68
CA THR A 478 1.31 -16.80 18.21
C THR A 478 0.55 -15.62 17.58
N ASN A 479 -0.54 -15.18 18.20
CA ASN A 479 -1.28 -14.01 17.71
C ASN A 479 -0.49 -12.72 17.87
N ILE A 480 0.23 -12.54 18.98
CA ILE A 480 1.08 -11.37 19.21
C ILE A 480 2.25 -11.34 18.23
N GLU A 481 2.96 -12.45 18.07
CA GLU A 481 4.04 -12.58 17.07
C GLU A 481 3.54 -12.30 15.65
N SER A 482 2.32 -12.73 15.32
CA SER A 482 1.70 -12.44 14.02
C SER A 482 1.38 -10.94 13.83
N ILE A 483 1.00 -10.23 14.88
CA ILE A 483 0.77 -8.77 14.82
C ILE A 483 2.10 -8.05 14.64
N ASP A 484 3.09 -8.41 15.45
CA ASP A 484 4.42 -7.78 15.47
C ASP A 484 5.13 -7.90 14.11
N THR A 485 5.17 -9.11 13.54
CA THR A 485 5.76 -9.34 12.20
C THR A 485 5.08 -8.55 11.08
N LYS A 486 3.77 -8.29 11.17
CA LYS A 486 3.05 -7.45 10.20
C LYS A 486 3.39 -5.97 10.37
N ILE A 487 3.60 -5.52 11.61
CA ILE A 487 4.04 -4.15 11.91
C ILE A 487 5.44 -3.93 11.33
N GLU A 488 6.40 -4.81 11.63
CA GLU A 488 7.75 -4.76 11.07
C GLU A 488 7.72 -4.72 9.53
N THR A 489 6.87 -5.55 8.91
CA THR A 489 6.72 -5.57 7.44
C THR A 489 6.21 -4.24 6.90
N VAL A 490 5.31 -3.55 7.60
CA VAL A 490 4.80 -2.23 7.18
C VAL A 490 5.88 -1.17 7.32
N GLU A 491 6.61 -1.15 8.43
CA GLU A 491 7.71 -0.21 8.65
C GLU A 491 8.79 -0.34 7.56
N GLU A 492 9.23 -1.56 7.27
CA GLU A 492 10.23 -1.84 6.23
C GLU A 492 9.74 -1.50 4.81
N THR A 493 8.47 -1.80 4.50
CA THR A 493 7.96 -1.66 3.11
C THR A 493 7.35 -0.30 2.79
N LEU A 494 6.99 0.50 3.81
CA LEU A 494 6.31 1.78 3.61
C LEU A 494 7.12 2.97 4.14
N PHE A 495 7.62 2.92 5.37
CA PHE A 495 8.20 4.12 6.01
C PHE A 495 9.56 4.47 5.39
N GLU A 496 10.41 3.48 5.14
CA GLU A 496 11.71 3.68 4.49
C GLU A 496 11.62 4.34 3.09
N PRO A 497 10.78 3.86 2.15
CA PRO A 497 10.56 4.55 0.88
C PRO A 497 9.97 5.96 1.00
N ILE A 498 9.18 6.22 2.04
CA ILE A 498 8.58 7.53 2.29
C ILE A 498 9.64 8.54 2.76
N HIS A 499 10.58 8.15 3.62
CA HIS A 499 11.72 9.00 4.00
C HIS A 499 12.53 9.46 2.80
N VAL A 500 12.77 8.55 1.84
CA VAL A 500 13.40 8.89 0.55
C VAL A 500 12.55 9.89 -0.22
N GLY A 501 11.24 9.69 -0.27
CA GLY A 501 10.29 10.60 -0.91
C GLY A 501 10.30 12.00 -0.29
N HIS A 502 10.28 12.08 1.03
CA HIS A 502 10.34 13.33 1.80
C HIS A 502 11.64 14.10 1.51
N HIS A 503 12.81 13.42 1.51
CA HIS A 503 14.07 14.05 1.12
C HIS A 503 14.02 14.63 -0.30
N LEU A 504 13.46 13.91 -1.27
CA LEU A 504 13.34 14.38 -2.65
C LEU A 504 12.41 15.60 -2.77
N VAL A 505 11.34 15.65 -1.98
CA VAL A 505 10.43 16.80 -1.89
C VAL A 505 11.16 18.01 -1.30
N HIS A 506 11.90 17.81 -0.21
CA HIS A 506 12.67 18.88 0.43
C HIS A 506 13.71 19.49 -0.53
N GLU A 507 14.48 18.64 -1.24
CA GLU A 507 15.46 19.04 -2.26
C GLU A 507 14.81 19.83 -3.41
N TYR A 508 13.61 19.45 -3.84
CA TYR A 508 12.88 20.16 -4.89
C TYR A 508 12.41 21.55 -4.46
N LEU A 509 11.92 21.70 -3.22
CA LEU A 509 11.38 22.93 -2.66
C LEU A 509 12.46 23.94 -2.27
N HIS A 510 13.60 23.48 -1.74
CA HIS A 510 14.61 24.36 -1.11
C HIS A 510 15.92 24.47 -1.89
N ASP A 511 16.47 23.36 -2.40
CA ASP A 511 17.84 23.32 -2.95
C ASP A 511 17.91 23.65 -4.45
N GLY A 512 16.77 23.67 -5.14
CA GLY A 512 16.65 24.07 -6.55
C GLY A 512 17.12 23.03 -7.58
N ASP A 513 17.92 22.03 -7.17
CA ASP A 513 18.44 20.96 -8.03
C ASP A 513 17.51 19.73 -8.12
N GLY A 514 16.54 19.60 -7.22
CA GLY A 514 15.59 18.48 -7.20
C GLY A 514 14.69 18.43 -8.45
N LEU A 515 14.25 17.23 -8.84
CA LEU A 515 13.36 17.04 -9.99
C LEU A 515 12.02 16.46 -9.54
N LYS A 516 10.91 17.11 -9.91
CA LYS A 516 9.55 16.63 -9.60
C LYS A 516 9.27 15.23 -10.16
N TYR A 517 9.86 14.91 -11.31
CA TYR A 517 9.79 13.58 -11.90
C TYR A 517 10.31 12.47 -10.98
N LYS A 518 11.43 12.70 -10.26
CA LYS A 518 11.99 11.70 -9.33
C LYS A 518 11.07 11.48 -8.12
N ILE A 519 10.47 12.55 -7.62
CA ILE A 519 9.46 12.48 -6.55
C ILE A 519 8.29 11.62 -7.01
N ALA A 520 7.77 11.90 -8.20
CA ALA A 520 6.66 11.15 -8.77
C ALA A 520 6.99 9.66 -8.98
N GLU A 521 8.20 9.34 -9.45
CA GLU A 521 8.68 7.97 -9.61
C GLU A 521 8.76 7.23 -8.26
N ASN A 522 9.24 7.90 -7.20
CA ASN A 522 9.31 7.32 -5.86
C ASN A 522 7.92 7.02 -5.29
N PHE A 523 7.03 8.02 -5.22
CA PHE A 523 5.68 7.87 -4.64
C PHE A 523 4.77 6.95 -5.43
N THR A 524 5.05 6.70 -6.72
CA THR A 524 4.31 5.74 -7.55
C THR A 524 5.02 4.39 -7.71
N SER A 525 6.10 4.17 -6.95
CA SER A 525 6.84 2.91 -6.95
C SER A 525 5.98 1.74 -6.47
N GLY A 526 6.34 0.53 -6.91
CA GLY A 526 5.68 -0.69 -6.46
C GLY A 526 5.81 -0.92 -4.95
N GLU A 527 6.87 -0.41 -4.34
CA GLU A 527 7.14 -0.51 -2.90
C GLU A 527 6.10 0.27 -2.09
N ILE A 528 5.91 1.57 -2.36
CA ILE A 528 4.89 2.39 -1.67
C ILE A 528 3.48 1.86 -1.92
N LEU A 529 3.15 1.45 -3.14
CA LEU A 529 1.83 0.85 -3.44
C LEU A 529 1.58 -0.43 -2.64
N GLN A 530 2.59 -1.28 -2.52
CA GLN A 530 2.50 -2.51 -1.72
C GLN A 530 2.46 -2.20 -0.22
N GLY A 531 3.30 -1.29 0.26
CA GLY A 531 3.35 -0.83 1.64
C GLY A 531 2.01 -0.24 2.10
N THR A 532 1.38 0.63 1.30
CA THR A 532 0.06 1.20 1.59
C THR A 532 -1.02 0.11 1.63
N SER A 533 -0.95 -0.88 0.74
CA SER A 533 -1.86 -2.04 0.78
C SER A 533 -1.66 -2.91 2.02
N ASN A 534 -0.41 -3.11 2.44
CA ASN A 534 -0.07 -3.84 3.66
C ASN A 534 -0.58 -3.11 4.89
N LEU A 535 -0.34 -1.80 5.00
CA LEU A 535 -0.86 -0.96 6.10
C LEU A 535 -2.39 -1.02 6.16
N LYS A 536 -3.08 -0.90 5.02
CA LYS A 536 -4.54 -1.03 4.98
C LYS A 536 -5.03 -2.41 5.46
N THR A 537 -4.30 -3.47 5.12
CA THR A 537 -4.61 -4.83 5.56
C THR A 537 -4.39 -4.96 7.06
N LEU A 538 -3.24 -4.48 7.57
CA LEU A 538 -2.92 -4.43 9.00
C LEU A 538 -4.01 -3.70 9.79
N LEU A 539 -4.42 -2.49 9.39
CA LEU A 539 -5.44 -1.71 10.10
C LEU A 539 -6.80 -2.44 10.18
N LEU A 540 -7.19 -3.16 9.12
CA LEU A 540 -8.43 -3.95 9.11
C LEU A 540 -8.33 -5.22 9.98
N GLU A 541 -7.16 -5.84 10.00
CA GLU A 541 -6.89 -7.06 10.76
C GLU A 541 -6.65 -6.77 12.26
N LEU A 542 -6.04 -5.63 12.61
CA LEU A 542 -5.82 -5.24 14.01
C LEU A 542 -7.11 -5.25 14.82
N LEU A 543 -8.23 -4.81 14.25
CA LEU A 543 -9.52 -4.85 14.94
C LEU A 543 -9.98 -6.28 15.24
N THR A 544 -9.79 -7.21 14.31
CA THR A 544 -10.21 -8.61 14.49
C THR A 544 -9.24 -9.35 15.42
N GLU A 545 -7.93 -9.12 15.28
CA GLU A 545 -6.87 -9.71 16.11
C GLU A 545 -6.92 -9.18 17.55
N GLU A 546 -7.22 -7.90 17.76
CA GLU A 546 -7.46 -7.33 19.08
C GLU A 546 -8.65 -8.03 19.77
N SER A 547 -9.76 -8.21 19.05
CA SER A 547 -10.93 -8.91 19.57
C SER A 547 -10.63 -10.38 19.91
N ALA A 548 -9.79 -11.04 19.10
CA ALA A 548 -9.36 -12.41 19.33
C ALA A 548 -8.47 -12.50 20.59
N LEU A 549 -7.52 -11.59 20.76
CA LEU A 549 -6.63 -11.54 21.92
C LEU A 549 -7.40 -11.24 23.21
N ARG A 550 -8.35 -10.31 23.17
CA ARG A 550 -9.27 -10.06 24.30
C ARG A 550 -10.06 -11.32 24.69
N ASN A 551 -10.58 -12.07 23.71
CA ASN A 551 -11.29 -13.32 23.98
C ASN A 551 -10.38 -14.39 24.59
N ILE A 552 -9.12 -14.48 24.14
CA ILE A 552 -8.10 -15.38 24.69
C ILE A 552 -7.80 -15.00 26.15
N LEU A 553 -7.62 -13.72 26.47
CA LEU A 553 -7.43 -13.24 27.85
C LEU A 553 -8.63 -13.55 28.75
N VAL A 554 -9.86 -13.46 28.23
CA VAL A 554 -11.07 -13.86 28.97
C VAL A 554 -11.09 -15.36 29.25
N GLU A 555 -10.68 -16.19 28.29
CA GLU A 555 -10.55 -17.64 28.51
C GLU A 555 -9.45 -17.95 29.53
N MET A 556 -8.29 -17.29 29.41
CA MET A 556 -7.16 -17.43 30.33
C MET A 556 -7.57 -17.04 31.77
N LYS A 557 -8.31 -15.94 31.95
CA LYS A 557 -8.91 -15.55 33.24
C LYS A 557 -9.77 -16.67 33.83
N SER A 558 -10.65 -17.27 33.03
CA SER A 558 -11.52 -18.36 33.48
C SER A 558 -10.72 -19.57 33.95
N LEU A 559 -9.63 -19.91 33.24
CA LEU A 559 -8.73 -21.00 33.61
C LEU A 559 -7.91 -20.68 34.85
N ALA A 560 -7.40 -19.45 34.98
CA ALA A 560 -6.71 -18.98 36.18
C ALA A 560 -7.60 -19.10 37.41
N ILE A 561 -8.85 -18.65 37.33
CA ILE A 561 -9.85 -18.78 38.41
C ILE A 561 -10.04 -20.27 38.79
N GLN A 562 -10.18 -21.17 37.81
CA GLN A 562 -10.33 -22.61 38.07
C GLN A 562 -9.10 -23.22 38.73
N ILE A 563 -7.90 -22.83 38.28
CA ILE A 563 -6.63 -23.31 38.83
C ILE A 563 -6.46 -22.84 40.27
N HIS A 564 -6.61 -21.54 40.51
CA HIS A 564 -6.50 -20.97 41.85
C HIS A 564 -7.55 -21.56 42.79
N LYS A 565 -8.80 -21.70 42.35
CA LYS A 565 -9.86 -22.36 43.13
C LYS A 565 -9.46 -23.76 43.58
N THR A 566 -8.95 -24.58 42.64
CA THR A 566 -8.52 -25.95 42.93
C THR A 566 -7.34 -26.01 43.92
N VAL A 567 -6.50 -24.98 43.93
CA VAL A 567 -5.35 -24.90 44.83
C VAL A 567 -5.75 -24.38 46.21
N THR A 568 -6.56 -23.32 46.28
CA THR A 568 -6.94 -22.63 47.52
C THR A 568 -8.04 -23.35 48.31
N GLU A 569 -8.94 -24.07 47.65
CA GLU A 569 -10.01 -24.83 48.32
C GLU A 569 -9.58 -26.26 48.70
N ASP A 570 -8.34 -26.67 48.42
CA ASP A 570 -7.88 -28.04 48.73
C ASP A 570 -7.41 -28.22 50.17
N GLU A 571 -8.38 -28.45 51.06
CA GLU A 571 -8.15 -28.72 52.49
C GLU A 571 -7.15 -29.84 52.76
N ASP A 572 -7.13 -30.87 51.91
CA ASP A 572 -6.25 -32.03 52.06
C ASP A 572 -4.77 -31.69 51.90
N SER A 573 -4.46 -30.59 51.20
CA SER A 573 -3.08 -30.16 50.97
C SER A 573 -2.62 -29.03 51.90
N PHE A 574 -3.50 -28.39 52.68
CA PHE A 574 -3.15 -27.26 53.55
C PHE A 574 -2.01 -27.57 54.52
N THR A 575 -1.98 -28.79 55.08
CA THR A 575 -0.90 -29.18 55.98
C THR A 575 0.46 -29.29 55.28
N TYR A 576 0.46 -29.64 53.99
CA TYR A 576 1.67 -29.64 53.17
C TYR A 576 2.07 -28.22 52.75
N TYR A 577 1.09 -27.38 52.43
CA TYR A 577 1.33 -26.00 52.03
C TYR A 577 2.06 -25.24 53.13
N ASN A 578 1.57 -25.36 54.37
CA ASN A 578 2.19 -24.79 55.56
C ASN A 578 3.60 -25.36 55.83
N TYR A 579 3.82 -26.66 55.60
CA TYR A 579 5.13 -27.29 55.75
C TYR A 579 6.16 -26.75 54.74
N THR A 580 5.75 -26.57 53.49
CA THR A 580 6.62 -26.07 52.41
C THR A 580 6.80 -24.54 52.40
N GLY A 581 6.06 -23.80 53.24
CA GLY A 581 6.10 -22.33 53.27
C GLY A 581 5.27 -21.64 52.19
N ASN A 582 4.44 -22.37 51.42
CA ASN A 582 3.58 -21.82 50.37
C ASN A 582 2.28 -21.25 50.94
N VAL A 583 2.41 -20.18 51.75
CA VAL A 583 1.28 -19.54 52.44
C VAL A 583 0.29 -18.85 51.49
N GLN A 584 0.72 -18.51 50.27
CA GLN A 584 -0.14 -17.92 49.23
C GLN A 584 -1.35 -18.82 48.91
N PHE A 585 -1.18 -20.15 48.98
CA PHE A 585 -2.26 -21.11 48.71
C PHE A 585 -3.23 -21.29 49.90
N LEU A 586 -2.96 -20.64 51.03
CA LEU A 586 -3.82 -20.66 52.23
C LEU A 586 -4.69 -19.39 52.34
N GLN A 587 -4.63 -18.51 51.35
CA GLN A 587 -5.46 -17.31 51.29
C GLN A 587 -6.93 -17.67 51.01
N ASN A 588 -7.85 -16.77 51.37
CA ASN A 588 -9.25 -16.92 51.04
C ASN A 588 -9.45 -16.75 49.53
N PHE A 589 -10.15 -17.70 48.90
CA PHE A 589 -10.40 -17.68 47.46
C PHE A 589 -11.11 -16.39 47.00
N THR A 590 -11.96 -15.79 47.84
CA THR A 590 -12.63 -14.52 47.51
C THR A 590 -11.65 -13.37 47.29
N ASP A 591 -10.57 -13.31 48.07
CA ASP A 591 -9.58 -12.23 47.95
C ASP A 591 -8.73 -12.44 46.69
N VAL A 592 -8.32 -13.69 46.43
CA VAL A 592 -7.59 -14.09 45.21
C VAL A 592 -8.44 -13.85 43.96
N LEU A 593 -9.74 -14.11 44.00
CA LEU A 593 -10.65 -13.87 42.88
C LEU A 593 -10.69 -12.39 42.49
N ILE A 594 -10.76 -11.49 43.48
CA ILE A 594 -10.77 -10.04 43.24
C ILE A 594 -9.44 -9.59 42.61
N GLU A 595 -8.31 -10.12 43.09
CA GLU A 595 -6.99 -9.83 42.52
C GLU A 595 -6.90 -10.26 41.06
N ILE A 596 -7.31 -11.50 40.74
CA ILE A 596 -7.35 -12.00 39.36
C ILE A 596 -8.29 -11.15 38.49
N GLU A 597 -9.48 -10.81 38.98
CA GLU A 597 -10.43 -9.98 38.21
C GLU A 597 -9.85 -8.59 37.89
N ASN A 598 -9.15 -7.97 38.83
CA ASN A 598 -8.52 -6.67 38.61
C ASN A 598 -7.35 -6.77 37.62
N ASN A 599 -6.42 -7.70 37.81
CA ASN A 599 -5.25 -7.86 36.94
C ASN A 599 -5.66 -8.14 35.49
N TYR A 600 -6.60 -9.08 35.27
CA TYR A 600 -7.06 -9.37 33.91
C TYR A 600 -7.92 -8.25 33.32
N THR A 601 -8.55 -7.40 34.13
CA THR A 601 -9.21 -6.18 33.61
C THR A 601 -8.16 -5.21 33.08
N GLU A 602 -7.06 -5.02 33.81
CA GLU A 602 -5.92 -4.20 33.37
C GLU A 602 -5.28 -4.76 32.08
N TYR A 603 -5.03 -6.07 32.01
CA TYR A 603 -4.50 -6.72 30.80
C TYR A 603 -5.44 -6.61 29.60
N ILE A 604 -6.75 -6.70 29.81
CA ILE A 604 -7.72 -6.51 28.72
C ILE A 604 -7.75 -5.03 28.31
N GLU A 605 -7.63 -4.10 29.25
CA GLU A 605 -7.63 -2.67 28.96
C GLU A 605 -6.36 -2.19 28.25
N SER A 606 -5.22 -2.87 28.40
CA SER A 606 -3.97 -2.57 27.68
C SER A 606 -3.98 -3.01 26.21
N VAL A 607 -4.78 -4.02 25.85
CA VAL A 607 -4.93 -4.51 24.47
C VAL A 607 -5.83 -3.53 23.68
N LYS A 608 -5.30 -2.38 23.25
CA LYS A 608 -6.01 -1.33 22.49
C LYS A 608 -5.24 -0.88 21.25
N PHE A 609 -4.72 -1.84 20.49
CA PHE A 609 -3.85 -1.56 19.34
C PHE A 609 -4.56 -0.72 18.27
N TYR A 610 -5.83 -1.00 17.98
CA TYR A 610 -6.58 -0.24 16.99
C TYR A 610 -6.87 1.20 17.46
N ASP A 611 -7.10 1.42 18.75
CA ASP A 611 -7.38 2.78 19.26
C ASP A 611 -6.15 3.69 19.13
N ILE A 612 -4.93 3.13 19.11
CA ILE A 612 -3.67 3.87 18.95
C ILE A 612 -3.51 4.33 17.50
N VAL A 613 -3.59 3.41 16.54
CA VAL A 613 -3.22 3.68 15.13
C VAL A 613 -4.38 3.70 14.13
N GLY A 614 -5.59 3.28 14.53
CA GLY A 614 -6.70 2.97 13.61
C GLY A 614 -7.19 4.16 12.81
N GLU A 615 -7.73 5.18 13.47
CA GLU A 615 -8.30 6.37 12.80
C GLU A 615 -7.21 7.16 12.06
N LYS A 616 -6.07 7.39 12.72
CA LYS A 616 -4.91 8.09 12.17
C LYS A 616 -4.28 7.37 10.99
N GLY A 617 -4.20 6.05 11.05
CA GLY A 617 -3.69 5.22 9.96
C GLY A 617 -4.58 5.28 8.73
N LEU A 618 -5.90 5.32 8.90
CA LEU A 618 -6.84 5.49 7.78
C LEU A 618 -6.75 6.88 7.15
N GLU A 619 -6.56 7.93 7.95
CA GLU A 619 -6.32 9.29 7.45
C GLU A 619 -5.02 9.37 6.65
N PHE A 620 -3.96 8.72 7.13
CA PHE A 620 -2.67 8.63 6.46
C PHE A 620 -2.73 7.83 5.15
N VAL A 621 -3.40 6.66 5.14
CA VAL A 621 -3.63 5.88 3.91
C VAL A 621 -4.35 6.72 2.86
N LYS A 622 -5.37 7.49 3.27
CA LYS A 622 -6.07 8.39 2.35
C LYS A 622 -5.16 9.50 1.80
N SER A 623 -4.36 10.15 2.66
CA SER A 623 -3.39 11.16 2.21
C SER A 623 -2.36 10.55 1.24
N THR A 624 -1.92 9.32 1.51
CA THR A 624 -1.03 8.56 0.62
C THR A 624 -1.68 8.29 -0.74
N ASP A 625 -2.94 7.84 -0.76
CA ASP A 625 -3.71 7.64 -2.00
C ASP A 625 -3.87 8.96 -2.79
N ASP A 626 -4.09 10.09 -2.12
CA ASP A 626 -4.21 11.42 -2.72
C ASP A 626 -2.87 11.88 -3.35
N VAL A 627 -1.74 11.65 -2.68
CA VAL A 627 -0.37 11.90 -3.19
C VAL A 627 -0.06 11.02 -4.39
N ILE A 628 -0.36 9.73 -4.31
CA ILE A 628 -0.19 8.78 -5.42
C ILE A 628 -1.01 9.24 -6.62
N ALA A 629 -2.28 9.59 -6.44
CA ALA A 629 -3.14 10.05 -7.52
C ALA A 629 -2.61 11.33 -8.16
N TYR A 630 -2.13 12.28 -7.36
CA TYR A 630 -1.51 13.51 -7.84
C TYR A 630 -0.29 13.24 -8.73
N PHE A 631 0.61 12.36 -8.29
CA PHE A 631 1.82 12.04 -9.06
C PHE A 631 1.55 11.14 -10.27
N GLN A 632 0.55 10.25 -10.20
CA GLN A 632 0.08 9.49 -11.36
C GLN A 632 -0.50 10.41 -12.44
N GLU A 633 -1.29 11.41 -12.05
CA GLU A 633 -1.79 12.44 -12.98
C GLU A 633 -0.61 13.16 -13.64
N TYR A 634 0.39 13.61 -12.87
CA TYR A 634 1.59 14.25 -13.41
C TYR A 634 2.36 13.34 -14.39
N LEU A 635 2.63 12.08 -14.03
CA LEU A 635 3.34 11.12 -14.90
C LEU A 635 2.56 10.85 -16.20
N SER A 636 1.22 10.82 -16.15
CA SER A 636 0.40 10.65 -17.34
C SER A 636 0.61 11.77 -18.38
N THR A 637 0.89 13.00 -17.91
CA THR A 637 1.19 14.15 -18.79
C THR A 637 2.57 14.11 -19.45
N LEU A 638 3.44 13.17 -19.04
CA LEU A 638 4.77 12.97 -19.62
C LEU A 638 4.79 11.94 -20.76
N ASN A 639 3.67 11.24 -21.00
CA ASN A 639 3.59 10.24 -22.05
C ASN A 639 3.50 10.88 -23.44
N LEU A 640 4.37 10.43 -24.34
CA LEU A 640 4.33 10.80 -25.76
C LEU A 640 3.30 9.92 -26.49
N ASP A 641 2.05 10.35 -26.49
CA ASP A 641 0.96 9.66 -27.13
C ASP A 641 0.50 10.36 -28.44
N ALA A 642 -0.49 9.75 -29.10
CA ALA A 642 -1.06 10.33 -30.32
C ALA A 642 -1.74 11.69 -30.05
N GLN A 643 -2.25 11.91 -28.83
CA GLN A 643 -2.86 13.17 -28.43
C GLN A 643 -1.81 14.29 -28.33
N TYR A 644 -0.66 14.02 -27.71
CA TYR A 644 0.46 14.95 -27.63
C TYR A 644 0.89 15.44 -29.02
N ILE A 645 0.97 14.54 -30.01
CA ILE A 645 1.33 14.90 -31.39
C ILE A 645 0.27 15.81 -32.02
N ARG A 646 -1.01 15.51 -31.83
CA ARG A 646 -2.11 16.34 -32.38
C ARG A 646 -2.15 17.73 -31.74
N GLU A 647 -1.83 17.82 -30.47
CA GLU A 647 -1.80 19.10 -29.76
C GLU A 647 -0.52 19.88 -30.08
N ASN A 648 0.63 19.25 -30.33
CA ASN A 648 1.89 20.00 -30.41
C ASN A 648 2.49 20.14 -31.82
N PHE A 649 2.04 19.38 -32.82
CA PHE A 649 2.66 19.39 -34.14
C PHE A 649 1.76 20.00 -35.21
N ALA A 650 2.37 20.75 -36.12
CA ALA A 650 1.77 21.19 -37.37
C ALA A 650 2.68 20.80 -38.54
N GLN A 651 2.08 20.34 -39.64
CA GLN A 651 2.80 20.10 -40.89
C GLN A 651 2.40 21.19 -41.89
N ILE A 652 3.39 21.84 -42.50
CA ILE A 652 3.16 22.96 -43.42
C ILE A 652 3.90 22.67 -44.73
N ASP A 653 3.17 22.62 -45.84
CA ASP A 653 3.73 22.49 -47.18
C ASP A 653 3.45 23.78 -47.97
N VAL A 654 4.48 24.58 -48.24
CA VAL A 654 4.41 25.82 -49.05
C VAL A 654 4.87 25.53 -50.47
N PHE A 655 4.03 25.83 -51.47
CA PHE A 655 4.33 25.58 -52.88
C PHE A 655 3.72 26.65 -53.78
N TYR A 656 4.32 26.86 -54.96
CA TYR A 656 3.74 27.74 -55.97
C TYR A 656 2.51 27.09 -56.60
N ARG A 657 1.39 27.83 -56.66
CA ARG A 657 0.14 27.37 -57.25
C ARG A 657 0.24 27.26 -58.77
N GLN A 658 0.96 28.19 -59.40
CA GLN A 658 1.12 28.27 -60.86
C GLN A 658 2.52 28.80 -61.21
N MET A 659 3.02 28.54 -62.43
CA MET A 659 4.35 29.01 -62.91
C MET A 659 4.28 30.43 -63.44
N ASN A 660 3.09 30.88 -63.83
CA ASN A 660 2.87 32.25 -64.26
C ASN A 660 2.73 33.15 -63.03
N TYR A 661 3.35 34.32 -63.11
CA TYR A 661 3.08 35.44 -62.23
C TYR A 661 2.07 36.37 -62.92
N GLU A 662 1.30 37.10 -62.13
CA GLU A 662 0.47 38.19 -62.66
C GLU A 662 1.27 39.48 -62.60
N GLU A 663 1.52 40.09 -63.75
CA GLU A 663 2.18 41.39 -63.82
C GLU A 663 1.12 42.50 -63.95
N ILE A 664 1.07 43.39 -62.95
CA ILE A 664 0.20 44.57 -62.95
C ILE A 664 1.09 45.78 -63.26
N THR A 665 1.12 46.17 -64.53
CA THR A 665 1.86 47.35 -64.98
C THR A 665 0.94 48.56 -65.11
N GLN A 666 1.30 49.70 -64.54
CA GLN A 666 0.66 50.96 -64.87
C GLN A 666 1.05 51.39 -66.28
N GLN A 667 0.06 51.79 -67.08
CA GLN A 667 0.27 52.32 -68.42
C GLN A 667 -0.18 53.79 -68.49
N VAL A 668 0.45 54.56 -69.37
CA VAL A 668 0.06 55.96 -69.60
C VAL A 668 -1.34 55.99 -70.21
N ALA A 669 -2.24 56.80 -69.65
CA ALA A 669 -3.64 56.87 -70.09
C ALA A 669 -3.82 57.35 -71.53
N PHE A 670 -2.84 58.07 -72.08
CA PHE A 670 -2.87 58.62 -73.44
C PHE A 670 -1.51 58.48 -74.10
N ASP A 671 -1.39 57.50 -75.00
CA ASP A 671 -0.17 57.31 -75.80
C ASP A 671 -0.11 58.31 -76.97
N THR A 672 1.10 58.60 -77.43
CA THR A 672 1.36 59.46 -78.59
C THR A 672 0.66 58.95 -79.85
N PHE A 673 0.58 57.63 -80.04
CA PHE A 673 -0.20 57.04 -81.13
C PHE A 673 -1.69 57.33 -80.99
N SER A 674 -2.26 57.19 -79.79
CA SER A 674 -3.67 57.54 -79.51
C SER A 674 -3.94 59.03 -79.78
N LEU A 675 -3.00 59.91 -79.42
CA LEU A 675 -3.07 61.34 -79.75
C LEU A 675 -3.15 61.59 -81.26
N PHE A 676 -2.29 60.94 -82.07
CA PHE A 676 -2.33 61.07 -83.52
C PHE A 676 -3.58 60.45 -84.14
N CYS A 677 -4.07 59.33 -83.59
CA CYS A 677 -5.32 58.71 -84.00
C CYS A 677 -6.52 59.62 -83.72
N ASP A 678 -6.59 60.29 -82.56
CA ASP A 678 -7.68 61.19 -82.20
C ASP A 678 -7.62 62.52 -82.98
N ILE A 679 -6.42 63.07 -83.22
CA ILE A 679 -6.22 64.23 -84.10
C ILE A 679 -6.64 63.88 -85.53
N GLY A 680 -6.18 62.74 -86.05
CA GLY A 680 -6.54 62.26 -87.39
C GLY A 680 -8.03 61.98 -87.52
N GLY A 681 -8.66 61.37 -86.51
CA GLY A 681 -10.10 61.14 -86.44
C GLY A 681 -10.91 62.43 -86.40
N SER A 682 -10.49 63.40 -85.59
CA SER A 682 -11.15 64.70 -85.47
C SER A 682 -11.00 65.54 -86.74
N MET A 683 -9.82 65.55 -87.38
CA MET A 683 -9.59 66.22 -88.66
C MET A 683 -10.36 65.56 -89.81
N GLY A 684 -10.48 64.23 -89.81
CA GLY A 684 -11.29 63.50 -90.79
C GLY A 684 -12.79 63.81 -90.66
N LEU A 685 -13.30 63.92 -89.43
CA LEU A 685 -14.72 64.15 -89.15
C LEU A 685 -15.16 65.60 -89.44
N PHE A 686 -14.39 66.60 -89.03
CA PHE A 686 -14.81 68.01 -89.13
C PHE A 686 -14.37 68.73 -90.42
N LEU A 687 -13.20 68.37 -90.97
CA LEU A 687 -12.64 69.04 -92.15
C LEU A 687 -12.78 68.20 -93.43
N GLY A 688 -13.19 66.93 -93.32
CA GLY A 688 -13.17 65.98 -94.45
C GLY A 688 -11.75 65.72 -94.98
N ALA A 689 -10.73 66.11 -94.23
CA ALA A 689 -9.33 65.96 -94.61
C ALA A 689 -8.94 64.50 -94.45
N SER A 690 -8.68 63.84 -95.58
CA SER A 690 -8.22 62.46 -95.63
C SER A 690 -6.73 62.41 -95.95
N LEU A 691 -6.11 61.25 -95.78
CA LEU A 691 -4.73 61.04 -96.23
C LEU A 691 -4.55 61.41 -97.72
N LEU A 692 -5.59 61.22 -98.55
CA LEU A 692 -5.61 61.64 -99.96
C LEU A 692 -5.53 63.17 -100.10
N SER A 693 -6.17 63.92 -99.22
CA SER A 693 -6.09 65.39 -99.19
C SER A 693 -4.68 65.89 -98.86
N LEU A 694 -3.96 65.17 -97.98
CA LEU A 694 -2.56 65.47 -97.67
C LEU A 694 -1.64 65.14 -98.86
N CYS A 695 -1.89 64.02 -99.55
CA CYS A 695 -1.17 63.65 -100.77
C CYS A 695 -1.38 64.67 -101.90
N GLU A 696 -2.59 65.18 -102.12
CA GLU A 696 -2.83 66.26 -103.11
C GLU A 696 -2.04 67.54 -102.79
N LEU A 697 -1.94 67.89 -101.51
CA LEU A 697 -1.21 69.07 -101.07
C LEU A 697 0.31 68.90 -101.28
N LEU A 698 0.83 67.68 -101.03
CA LEU A 698 2.21 67.31 -101.33
C LEU A 698 2.46 67.31 -102.85
N ASP A 699 1.56 66.79 -103.67
CA ASP A 699 1.66 66.84 -105.15
C ASP A 699 1.68 68.29 -105.65
N LEU A 700 0.84 69.17 -105.08
CA LEU A 700 0.77 70.58 -105.46
C LEU A 700 2.04 71.35 -105.07
N ILE A 701 2.62 71.03 -103.90
CA ILE A 701 3.94 71.55 -103.49
C ILE A 701 5.03 71.01 -104.42
N TRP A 702 4.99 69.72 -104.77
CA TRP A 702 6.01 69.09 -105.61
C TRP A 702 6.00 69.67 -107.04
N ILE A 703 4.82 69.90 -107.62
CA ILE A 703 4.64 70.57 -108.92
C ILE A 703 5.18 72.01 -108.88
N ASN A 704 4.94 72.76 -107.80
CA ASN A 704 5.41 74.15 -107.67
C ASN A 704 6.94 74.25 -107.49
N VAL A 705 7.58 73.29 -106.82
CA VAL A 705 9.05 73.21 -106.71
C VAL A 705 9.70 72.87 -108.06
N ILE A 706 9.03 72.08 -108.92
CA ILE A 706 9.54 71.76 -110.26
C ILE A 706 9.37 72.95 -111.24
N LYS A 707 8.29 73.74 -111.12
CA LYS A 707 8.06 74.94 -111.97
C LYS A 707 9.06 76.07 -111.72
N THR A 708 9.48 76.30 -110.48
CA THR A 708 10.48 77.32 -110.12
C THR A 708 11.89 76.98 -110.63
N ARG A 709 12.21 75.70 -110.89
CA ARG A 709 13.50 75.29 -111.48
C ARG A 709 13.63 75.54 -113.00
N LYS A 710 12.54 75.67 -113.77
CA LYS A 710 12.61 75.87 -115.24
C LYS A 710 12.81 77.34 -115.67
N VAL A 711 12.45 78.32 -114.84
CA VAL A 711 12.54 79.75 -115.17
C VAL A 711 14.00 80.27 -115.11
N ASN A 712 14.83 79.73 -114.21
CA ASN A 712 16.23 80.16 -114.03
C ASN A 712 17.22 79.70 -115.14
N SER A 713 16.80 78.91 -116.14
CA SER A 713 17.71 78.41 -117.19
C SER A 713 17.81 79.30 -118.44
N LYS A 714 16.84 80.21 -118.67
CA LYS A 714 16.83 81.08 -119.87
C LYS A 714 17.59 82.40 -119.71
N GLU A 715 17.82 82.87 -118.49
CA GLU A 715 18.56 84.13 -118.24
C GLU A 715 20.09 84.00 -118.35
N ILE A 716 20.63 82.77 -118.39
CA ILE A 716 22.09 82.53 -118.41
C ILE A 716 22.68 82.58 -119.84
N LEU A 717 21.89 82.38 -120.90
CA LEU A 717 22.42 82.31 -122.29
C LEU A 717 22.56 83.67 -123.01
N VAL A 718 22.04 84.77 -122.47
CA VAL A 718 22.15 86.12 -123.09
C VAL A 718 23.37 86.90 -122.58
N ALA A 719 23.98 86.50 -121.45
CA ALA A 719 25.10 87.20 -120.84
C ALA A 719 26.50 86.80 -121.37
N GLU A 720 26.59 85.81 -122.27
CA GLU A 720 27.88 85.21 -122.68
C GLU A 720 28.33 85.58 -124.12
N CYS A 721 27.46 86.15 -124.96
CA CYS A 721 27.83 86.60 -126.32
C CYS A 721 28.48 87.99 -126.39
N ASP A 722 28.32 88.86 -125.38
CA ASP A 722 28.89 90.21 -125.39
C ASP A 722 30.38 90.29 -124.98
N LYS A 723 31.03 89.17 -124.65
CA LYS A 723 32.43 89.13 -124.17
C LYS A 723 33.48 88.64 -125.18
N LEU A 724 33.11 88.29 -126.41
CA LEU A 724 34.03 87.60 -127.35
C LEU A 724 34.50 88.41 -128.58
N HIS A 725 34.16 89.69 -128.74
CA HIS A 725 34.58 90.49 -129.92
C HIS A 725 35.49 91.69 -129.66
N GLN A 726 36.06 91.85 -128.46
CA GLN A 726 36.96 92.98 -128.12
C GLN A 726 38.45 92.65 -127.95
N THR A 727 38.91 91.46 -128.33
CA THR A 727 40.35 91.11 -128.26
C THR A 727 40.77 90.40 -129.53
N ASP A 728 41.06 91.16 -130.59
CA ASP A 728 42.05 90.82 -131.63
C ASP A 728 42.23 92.01 -132.59
N SER A 729 43.19 92.87 -132.28
CA SER A 729 43.99 93.60 -133.30
C SER A 729 45.22 94.22 -132.65
N THR A 730 46.27 93.40 -132.45
CA THR A 730 47.67 93.86 -132.42
C THR A 730 48.60 92.65 -132.53
N THR A 731 48.96 92.25 -133.76
CA THR A 731 50.35 92.20 -134.27
C THR A 731 50.38 91.64 -135.70
N SER A 732 50.96 92.44 -136.62
CA SER A 732 51.33 92.21 -138.03
C SER A 732 50.26 91.78 -139.04
#